data_AF-A0A0K9NZU4-F1
#
_entry.id   AF-A0A0K9NZU4-F1
#
_cell.length_a   1.000
_cell.length_b   1.000
_cell.length_c   1.000
_cell.angle_alpha   90.00
_cell.angle_beta   90.00
_cell.angle_gamma   90.00
#
_symmetry.space_group_name_H-M   'P 1'
#
loop_
_entity.id
_entity.type
_entity.pdbx_description
1 polymer ?
#
loop_
_entity_poly.entity_id
_entity_poly.type
_entity_poly.pdbx_seq_one_letter_code
_entity_poly.pdbx_strand_id
1 'polypeptide(L)'
;MHGRPRKPATEGDSLVVEAKIEKLRTLQKQLLHNHRNRIYTKDALEISSNLLEINPEVYTAWNYRKLAVESMIVDLKDDEELIKSLVTGELRIVELALRRNPKSYGAWHHRKWVLQRNILPADFHHEFRLLDGLLKLDSRNFHGWNYRRFVAALKNVSEEDELKFMTDKIEANFSNYSAWHNRSVLLSQMLKNKDRDSHVKENVLEEEFELVHQAIFTDPDDQSGWFYYLWLLDQTTSHSPSLISLWPTNGSNIILSNNVNTNDQISETISDYARLNGTLPIVLCFNQPVKGINSSTVSVQSSFTVNKYLTWKPLANGNTDEACYWMTCLKLPKRKSDVCTSYSVEVTLDHCHGGIVSSSYSELNGSYKFNFTLDIKYTDLEALDNNLFTEMFVWEDENSHKRITLAPEIICRTSLEQLQLTITPEPAEASKWCRETLSNEVSLFRELLSEMDCKIAKLTVARLLVVLDALPSNEQKKVHTEEVLKLYDDLMKSDHQHVRYYKDERSLVLIDQITCDKELLTRHCSRNTTFQNQVYLHLNSLSLSRIGFMERLLWVHMLDLSHNELNSIEGIEAMQLLCCLSLRGNRISSFTALGPLKLLPSLKALDLSYNEIGSHPIDTTRYLCESPLSHSTAKEVATNHWEAVLLFQDLQLIQLDITGNAIANQEFLTMLVKILPTLTWIDGTVVSH
;
A
#
# COMPACT_ATOMS: atom_id res chain seq x y z
N MET A 1 6.16 29.25 -16.96
CA MET A 1 4.79 29.11 -16.43
C MET A 1 4.71 29.54 -14.97
N HIS A 2 5.67 29.18 -14.12
CA HIS A 2 5.64 29.51 -12.69
C HIS A 2 6.20 30.90 -12.35
N GLY A 3 5.74 31.47 -11.22
CA GLY A 3 6.33 32.67 -10.60
C GLY A 3 6.25 33.96 -11.41
N ARG A 4 5.44 34.01 -12.48
CA ARG A 4 5.28 35.24 -13.28
C ARG A 4 4.23 36.13 -12.62
N PRO A 5 4.61 37.26 -12.00
CA PRO A 5 3.63 38.21 -11.48
C PRO A 5 2.79 38.75 -12.65
N ARG A 6 1.46 38.78 -12.50
CA ARG A 6 0.58 39.39 -13.49
C ARG A 6 0.83 40.90 -13.48
N LYS A 7 1.50 41.40 -14.51
CA LYS A 7 1.66 42.84 -14.77
C LYS A 7 0.86 43.20 -16.03
N PRO A 8 0.12 44.31 -16.05
CA PRO A 8 -0.49 44.82 -17.27
C PRO A 8 0.61 45.13 -18.28
N ALA A 9 0.46 44.64 -19.52
CA ALA A 9 1.46 44.85 -20.56
C ALA A 9 1.42 46.30 -21.04
N THR A 10 2.59 46.96 -21.13
CA THR A 10 2.71 48.26 -21.81
C THR A 10 2.99 48.06 -23.30
N GLU A 11 2.68 49.04 -24.14
CA GLU A 11 2.96 48.97 -25.59
C GLU A 11 4.46 48.73 -25.90
N GLY A 12 5.36 49.30 -25.10
CA GLY A 12 6.80 49.06 -25.20
C GLY A 12 7.21 47.63 -24.87
N ASP A 13 6.53 46.96 -23.93
CA ASP A 13 6.79 45.56 -23.60
C ASP A 13 6.39 44.62 -24.74
N SER A 14 5.32 44.97 -25.48
CA SER A 14 4.81 44.18 -26.60
C SER A 14 5.83 44.08 -27.74
N LEU A 15 6.42 45.20 -28.15
CA LEU A 15 7.45 45.23 -29.21
C LEU A 15 8.69 44.43 -28.86
N VAL A 16 9.15 44.49 -27.59
CA VAL A 16 10.30 43.71 -27.12
C VAL A 16 10.01 42.20 -27.11
N VAL A 17 8.78 41.82 -26.77
CA VAL A 17 8.35 40.41 -26.81
C VAL A 17 8.27 39.91 -28.24
N GLU A 18 7.70 40.68 -29.16
CA GLU A 18 7.63 40.34 -30.59
C GLU A 18 9.02 40.13 -31.21
N ALA A 19 9.96 41.05 -30.96
CA ALA A 19 11.33 40.90 -31.45
C ALA A 19 12.01 39.62 -30.91
N LYS A 20 11.77 39.27 -29.64
CA LYS A 20 12.27 38.02 -29.05
C LYS A 20 11.63 36.77 -29.68
N ILE A 21 10.32 36.81 -29.95
CA ILE A 21 9.60 35.73 -30.62
C ILE A 21 10.15 35.52 -32.02
N GLU A 22 10.37 36.59 -32.78
CA GLU A 22 10.87 36.48 -34.15
C GLU A 22 12.29 35.94 -34.21
N LYS A 23 13.16 36.39 -33.30
CA LYS A 23 14.52 35.82 -33.14
C LYS A 23 14.46 34.32 -32.83
N LEU A 24 13.61 33.91 -31.90
CA LEU A 24 13.46 32.50 -31.50
C LEU A 24 12.94 31.64 -32.66
N ARG A 25 11.93 32.11 -33.40
CA ARG A 25 11.40 31.44 -34.60
C ARG A 25 12.45 31.29 -35.69
N THR A 26 13.25 32.33 -35.91
CA THR A 26 14.35 32.30 -36.90
C THR A 26 15.39 31.24 -36.54
N LEU A 27 15.85 31.23 -35.29
CA LEU A 27 16.82 30.23 -34.80
C LEU A 27 16.26 28.80 -34.88
N GLN A 28 14.98 28.60 -34.53
CA GLN A 28 14.34 27.29 -34.65
C GLN A 28 14.27 26.80 -36.10
N LYS A 29 13.89 27.67 -37.05
CA LYS A 29 13.85 27.33 -38.48
C LYS A 29 15.24 26.94 -38.99
N GLN A 30 16.27 27.71 -38.64
CA GLN A 30 17.65 27.41 -39.02
C GLN A 30 18.15 26.10 -38.43
N LEU A 31 17.88 25.84 -37.14
CA LEU A 31 18.22 24.57 -36.50
C LEU A 31 17.58 23.37 -37.22
N LEU A 32 16.28 23.45 -37.52
CA LEU A 32 15.56 22.37 -38.20
C LEU A 32 16.10 22.13 -39.61
N HIS A 33 16.48 23.19 -40.32
CA HIS A 33 17.14 23.08 -41.62
C HIS A 33 18.48 22.35 -41.49
N ASN A 34 19.35 22.77 -40.57
CA ASN A 34 20.65 22.16 -40.33
C ASN A 34 20.51 20.69 -39.91
N HIS A 35 19.53 20.38 -39.05
CA HIS A 35 19.26 19.01 -38.61
C HIS A 35 18.82 18.10 -39.75
N ARG A 36 17.87 18.55 -40.60
CA ARG A 36 17.38 17.77 -41.76
C ARG A 36 18.48 17.46 -42.76
N ASN A 37 19.39 18.42 -42.96
CA ASN A 37 20.48 18.30 -43.94
C ASN A 37 21.79 17.77 -43.33
N ARG A 38 21.81 17.39 -42.04
CA ARG A 38 23.00 16.91 -41.31
C ARG A 38 24.20 17.88 -41.40
N ILE A 39 23.95 19.17 -41.33
CA ILE A 39 24.98 20.22 -41.42
C ILE A 39 25.55 20.47 -40.03
N TYR A 40 26.76 20.01 -39.72
CA TYR A 40 27.37 20.11 -38.37
C TYR A 40 28.54 21.10 -38.30
N THR A 41 28.45 22.21 -39.02
CA THR A 41 29.48 23.26 -39.00
C THR A 41 29.49 24.02 -37.66
N LYS A 42 30.58 24.76 -37.40
CA LYS A 42 30.71 25.63 -36.23
C LYS A 42 29.57 26.66 -36.14
N ASP A 43 29.20 27.27 -37.27
CA ASP A 43 28.08 28.22 -37.35
C ASP A 43 26.74 27.54 -37.01
N ALA A 44 26.55 26.30 -37.46
CA ALA A 44 25.34 25.54 -37.16
C ALA A 44 25.24 25.17 -35.68
N LEU A 45 26.36 24.85 -35.03
CA LEU A 45 26.42 24.68 -33.57
C LEU A 45 26.19 25.99 -32.83
N GLU A 46 26.68 27.12 -33.31
CA GLU A 46 26.45 28.44 -32.71
C GLU A 46 24.97 28.85 -32.75
N ILE A 47 24.27 28.57 -33.85
CA ILE A 47 22.81 28.72 -33.95
C ILE A 47 22.10 27.90 -32.87
N SER A 48 22.51 26.63 -32.69
CA SER A 48 21.96 25.78 -31.63
C SER A 48 22.27 26.33 -30.23
N SER A 49 23.48 26.85 -29.99
CA SER A 49 23.87 27.45 -28.71
C SER A 49 23.00 28.65 -28.37
N ASN A 50 22.84 29.56 -29.32
CA ASN A 50 22.01 30.76 -29.19
C ASN A 50 20.55 30.41 -28.89
N LEU A 51 20.02 29.34 -29.50
CA LEU A 51 18.67 28.88 -29.22
C LEU A 51 18.52 28.35 -27.78
N LEU A 52 19.47 27.53 -27.33
CA LEU A 52 19.46 26.90 -26.01
C LEU A 52 19.69 27.90 -24.87
N GLU A 53 20.47 28.96 -25.11
CA GLU A 53 20.65 30.06 -24.16
C GLU A 53 19.32 30.83 -23.94
N ILE A 54 18.50 30.98 -24.98
CA ILE A 54 17.18 31.62 -24.87
C ILE A 54 16.17 30.66 -24.23
N ASN A 55 16.12 29.41 -24.71
CA ASN A 55 15.20 28.39 -24.27
C ASN A 55 15.88 27.00 -24.17
N PRO A 56 16.30 26.57 -22.97
CA PRO A 56 16.96 25.28 -22.79
C PRO A 56 15.99 24.08 -22.84
N GLU A 57 14.68 24.30 -22.96
CA GLU A 57 13.67 23.23 -23.08
C GLU A 57 13.48 22.73 -24.53
N VAL A 58 14.28 23.21 -25.48
CA VAL A 58 14.23 22.72 -26.87
C VAL A 58 15.02 21.41 -26.98
N TYR A 59 14.38 20.28 -26.64
CA TYR A 59 15.00 18.95 -26.68
C TYR A 59 15.62 18.59 -28.03
N THR A 60 14.99 18.98 -29.14
CA THR A 60 15.52 18.75 -30.49
C THR A 60 16.89 19.40 -30.68
N ALA A 61 17.14 20.57 -30.07
CA ALA A 61 18.43 21.24 -30.14
C ALA A 61 19.50 20.43 -29.41
N TRP A 62 19.23 19.95 -28.20
CA TRP A 62 20.15 19.07 -27.47
C TRP A 62 20.46 17.78 -28.24
N ASN A 63 19.44 17.14 -28.83
CA ASN A 63 19.64 15.92 -29.63
C ASN A 63 20.46 16.20 -30.89
N TYR A 64 20.20 17.31 -31.56
CA TYR A 64 21.00 17.77 -32.70
C TYR A 64 22.48 17.96 -32.31
N ARG A 65 22.75 18.57 -31.13
CA ARG A 65 24.13 18.73 -30.65
C ARG A 65 24.82 17.39 -30.41
N LYS A 66 24.15 16.40 -29.81
CA LYS A 66 24.74 15.07 -29.60
C LYS A 66 25.20 14.45 -30.92
N LEU A 67 24.36 14.48 -31.95
CA LEU A 67 24.68 13.99 -33.29
C LEU A 67 25.85 14.76 -33.92
N ALA A 68 25.86 16.09 -33.77
CA ALA A 68 26.92 16.94 -34.28
C ALA A 68 28.26 16.64 -33.60
N VAL A 69 28.29 16.54 -32.27
CA VAL A 69 29.49 16.20 -31.49
C VAL A 69 30.03 14.83 -31.90
N GLU A 70 29.15 13.81 -32.01
CA GLU A 70 29.56 12.47 -32.44
C GLU A 70 30.16 12.48 -33.85
N SER A 71 29.57 13.22 -34.80
CA SER A 71 30.12 13.37 -36.15
C SER A 71 31.48 14.07 -36.14
N MET A 72 31.60 15.17 -35.40
CA MET A 72 32.84 15.96 -35.37
C MET A 72 34.00 15.20 -34.72
N ILE A 73 33.75 14.38 -33.70
CA ILE A 73 34.79 13.55 -33.08
C ILE A 73 35.40 12.58 -34.10
N VAL A 74 34.57 11.98 -34.97
CA VAL A 74 35.05 11.09 -36.04
C VAL A 74 35.93 11.84 -37.04
N ASP A 75 35.54 13.06 -37.39
CA ASP A 75 36.28 13.90 -38.35
C ASP A 75 37.62 14.43 -37.79
N LEU A 76 37.70 14.64 -36.47
CA LEU A 76 38.87 15.21 -35.79
C LEU A 76 40.04 14.22 -35.61
N LYS A 77 39.86 12.91 -35.91
CA LYS A 77 40.92 11.88 -35.94
C LYS A 77 41.92 11.95 -34.76
N ASP A 78 41.39 12.06 -33.54
CA ASP A 78 42.17 12.10 -32.29
C ASP A 78 43.04 13.37 -32.08
N ASP A 79 42.72 14.51 -32.70
CA ASP A 79 43.29 15.81 -32.32
C ASP A 79 42.80 16.22 -30.90
N GLU A 80 43.63 15.92 -29.89
CA GLU A 80 43.31 16.11 -28.48
C GLU A 80 42.90 17.55 -28.13
N GLU A 81 43.56 18.56 -28.69
CA GLU A 81 43.30 19.96 -28.36
C GLU A 81 41.97 20.43 -28.97
N LEU A 82 41.66 20.03 -30.20
CA LEU A 82 40.36 20.33 -30.81
C LEU A 82 39.22 19.58 -30.13
N ILE A 83 39.42 18.32 -29.74
CA ILE A 83 38.44 17.53 -28.97
C ILE A 83 38.20 18.18 -27.60
N LYS A 84 39.25 18.62 -26.92
CA LYS A 84 39.16 19.36 -25.65
C LYS A 84 38.42 20.67 -25.80
N SER A 85 38.66 21.42 -26.86
CA SER A 85 37.90 22.63 -27.16
C SER A 85 36.41 22.34 -27.37
N LEU A 86 36.08 21.28 -28.13
CA LEU A 86 34.70 20.86 -28.39
C LEU A 86 33.95 20.46 -27.11
N VAL A 87 34.52 19.54 -26.33
CA VAL A 87 33.92 19.04 -25.08
C VAL A 87 33.75 20.18 -24.06
N THR A 88 34.78 21.04 -23.91
CA THR A 88 34.70 22.22 -23.04
C THR A 88 33.59 23.18 -23.49
N GLY A 89 33.43 23.36 -24.81
CA GLY A 89 32.35 24.13 -25.41
C GLY A 89 30.96 23.59 -25.05
N GLU A 90 30.77 22.28 -25.12
CA GLU A 90 29.50 21.63 -24.73
C GLU A 90 29.17 21.85 -23.26
N LEU A 91 30.14 21.64 -22.35
CA LEU A 91 29.95 21.86 -20.92
C LEU A 91 29.62 23.33 -20.60
N ARG A 92 30.24 24.27 -21.32
CA ARG A 92 29.95 25.71 -21.18
C ARG A 92 28.53 26.07 -21.60
N ILE A 93 28.02 25.49 -22.69
CA ILE A 93 26.65 25.75 -23.16
C ILE A 93 25.63 25.22 -22.14
N VAL A 94 25.89 24.06 -21.55
CA VAL A 94 25.06 23.56 -20.45
C VAL A 94 25.06 24.52 -19.28
N GLU A 95 26.21 25.08 -18.88
CA GLU A 95 26.26 26.05 -17.78
C GLU A 95 25.47 27.32 -18.08
N LEU A 96 25.53 27.84 -19.32
CA LEU A 96 24.70 28.97 -19.75
C LEU A 96 23.21 28.63 -19.70
N ALA A 97 22.83 27.43 -20.17
CA ALA A 97 21.47 26.93 -20.11
C ALA A 97 20.97 26.78 -18.66
N LEU A 98 21.80 26.27 -17.74
CA LEU A 98 21.45 26.11 -16.33
C LEU A 98 21.38 27.44 -15.58
N ARG A 99 22.21 28.44 -15.93
CA ARG A 99 22.04 29.81 -15.42
C ARG A 99 20.69 30.41 -15.84
N ARG A 100 20.21 30.05 -17.03
CA ARG A 100 18.90 30.50 -17.54
C ARG A 100 17.74 29.76 -16.87
N ASN A 101 17.84 28.44 -16.80
CA ASN A 101 16.87 27.56 -16.15
C ASN A 101 17.58 26.41 -15.42
N PRO A 102 17.79 26.51 -14.10
CA PRO A 102 18.48 25.47 -13.33
C PRO A 102 17.67 24.18 -13.18
N LYS A 103 16.40 24.18 -13.64
CA LYS A 103 15.47 23.03 -13.65
C LYS A 103 15.27 22.45 -15.05
N SER A 104 16.19 22.72 -15.99
CA SER A 104 16.10 22.21 -17.35
C SER A 104 16.52 20.74 -17.44
N TYR A 105 15.57 19.86 -17.75
CA TYR A 105 15.87 18.43 -17.97
C TYR A 105 16.86 18.23 -19.11
N GLY A 106 16.70 18.97 -20.21
CA GLY A 106 17.57 18.87 -21.39
C GLY A 106 19.03 19.19 -21.06
N ALA A 107 19.26 20.30 -20.34
CA ALA A 107 20.61 20.72 -19.97
C ALA A 107 21.30 19.72 -19.03
N TRP A 108 20.63 19.27 -17.96
CA TRP A 108 21.18 18.28 -17.03
C TRP A 108 21.47 16.94 -17.72
N HIS A 109 20.55 16.46 -18.57
CA HIS A 109 20.77 15.23 -19.32
C HIS A 109 21.93 15.37 -20.31
N HIS A 110 22.06 16.50 -21.00
CA HIS A 110 23.17 16.73 -21.93
C HIS A 110 24.51 16.70 -21.20
N ARG A 111 24.61 17.32 -20.02
CA ARG A 111 25.84 17.25 -19.20
C ARG A 111 26.22 15.82 -18.82
N LYS A 112 25.24 15.03 -18.34
CA LYS A 112 25.44 13.61 -18.00
C LYS A 112 25.94 12.84 -19.22
N TRP A 113 25.31 13.06 -20.38
CA TRP A 113 25.72 12.45 -21.64
C TRP A 113 27.17 12.79 -21.98
N VAL A 114 27.56 14.07 -21.95
CA VAL A 114 28.95 14.50 -22.25
C VAL A 114 29.96 13.76 -21.35
N LEU A 115 29.71 13.71 -20.04
CA LEU A 115 30.62 13.02 -19.09
C LEU A 115 30.64 11.51 -19.30
N GLN A 116 29.49 10.88 -19.59
CA GLN A 116 29.40 9.43 -19.85
C GLN A 116 30.12 8.99 -21.12
N ARG A 117 30.30 9.89 -22.11
CA ARG A 117 31.08 9.56 -23.30
C ARG A 117 32.53 9.24 -22.97
N ASN A 118 33.04 9.71 -21.83
CA ASN A 118 34.41 9.48 -21.36
C ASN A 118 35.47 9.77 -22.44
N ILE A 119 35.21 10.77 -23.29
CA ILE A 119 36.13 11.20 -24.35
C ILE A 119 37.35 11.88 -23.74
N LEU A 120 37.13 12.64 -22.66
CA LEU A 120 38.17 13.26 -21.84
C LEU A 120 37.91 12.97 -20.37
N PRO A 121 38.97 12.91 -19.54
CA PRO A 121 38.82 12.83 -18.09
C PRO A 121 37.95 13.97 -17.56
N ALA A 122 36.97 13.63 -16.73
CA ALA A 122 36.09 14.62 -16.12
C ALA A 122 36.85 15.48 -15.11
N ASP A 123 36.68 16.82 -15.18
CA ASP A 123 37.13 17.73 -14.12
C ASP A 123 36.11 17.70 -12.97
N PHE A 124 36.26 16.71 -12.10
CA PHE A 124 35.37 16.55 -10.95
C PHE A 124 35.38 17.76 -10.01
N HIS A 125 36.50 18.47 -9.89
CA HIS A 125 36.55 19.67 -9.04
C HIS A 125 35.64 20.78 -9.59
N HIS A 126 35.62 20.95 -10.92
CA HIS A 126 34.66 21.85 -11.55
C HIS A 126 33.21 21.40 -11.37
N GLU A 127 32.92 20.10 -11.53
CA GLU A 127 31.56 19.57 -11.36
C GLU A 127 31.02 19.78 -9.94
N PHE A 128 31.82 19.52 -8.90
CA PHE A 128 31.40 19.76 -7.52
C PHE A 128 31.23 21.25 -7.21
N ARG A 129 32.11 22.13 -7.72
CA ARG A 129 31.93 23.59 -7.56
C ARG A 129 30.65 24.10 -8.22
N LEU A 130 30.31 23.59 -9.41
CA LEU A 130 29.05 23.91 -10.08
C LEU A 130 27.86 23.50 -9.22
N LEU A 131 27.88 22.28 -8.68
CA LEU A 131 26.86 21.76 -7.79
C LEU A 131 26.72 22.59 -6.51
N ASP A 132 27.83 22.97 -5.87
CA ASP A 132 27.81 23.81 -4.67
C ASP A 132 27.18 25.17 -4.94
N GLY A 133 27.53 25.80 -6.06
CA GLY A 133 26.92 27.07 -6.48
C GLY A 133 25.40 26.94 -6.69
N LEU A 134 24.96 25.90 -7.40
CA LEU A 134 23.54 25.69 -7.71
C LEU A 134 22.72 25.30 -6.49
N LEU A 135 23.24 24.43 -5.62
CA LEU A 135 22.57 24.01 -4.38
C LEU A 135 22.61 25.09 -3.29
N LYS A 136 23.56 26.03 -3.35
CA LYS A 136 23.51 27.23 -2.49
C LYS A 136 22.40 28.19 -2.91
N LEU A 137 22.08 28.26 -4.21
CA LEU A 137 20.99 29.10 -4.73
C LEU A 137 19.61 28.47 -4.53
N ASP A 138 19.49 27.16 -4.71
CA ASP A 138 18.28 26.38 -4.46
C ASP A 138 18.66 25.03 -3.87
N SER A 139 18.66 24.96 -2.53
CA SER A 139 19.02 23.75 -1.78
C SER A 139 18.07 22.57 -2.03
N ARG A 140 16.87 22.84 -2.56
CA ARG A 140 15.83 21.87 -2.88
C ARG A 140 15.80 21.51 -4.37
N ASN A 141 16.79 21.92 -5.15
CA ASN A 141 16.86 21.56 -6.57
C ASN A 141 17.17 20.07 -6.74
N PHE A 142 16.14 19.26 -6.90
CA PHE A 142 16.27 17.81 -7.05
C PHE A 142 17.10 17.41 -8.29
N HIS A 143 17.16 18.23 -9.34
CA HIS A 143 18.03 17.95 -10.47
C HIS A 143 19.51 18.06 -10.09
N GLY A 144 19.86 19.06 -9.28
CA GLY A 144 21.20 19.22 -8.73
C GLY A 144 21.59 18.02 -7.86
N TRP A 145 20.72 17.60 -6.96
CA TRP A 145 20.93 16.39 -6.15
C TRP A 145 21.08 15.12 -7.01
N ASN A 146 20.22 14.93 -8.01
CA ASN A 146 20.28 13.80 -8.95
C ASN A 146 21.55 13.83 -9.82
N TYR A 147 22.09 15.02 -10.10
CA TYR A 147 23.35 15.17 -10.81
C TYR A 147 24.54 14.90 -9.87
N ARG A 148 24.49 15.35 -8.61
CA ARG A 148 25.49 15.04 -7.60
C ARG A 148 25.67 13.54 -7.43
N ARG A 149 24.60 12.77 -7.20
CA ARG A 149 24.69 11.30 -7.05
C ARG A 149 25.37 10.64 -8.26
N PHE A 150 25.09 11.13 -9.46
CA PHE A 150 25.74 10.66 -10.68
C PHE A 150 27.24 11.00 -10.73
N VAL A 151 27.63 12.23 -10.40
CA VAL A 151 29.05 12.65 -10.37
C VAL A 151 29.82 11.95 -9.26
N ALA A 152 29.23 11.81 -8.07
CA ALA A 152 29.81 11.10 -6.93
C ALA A 152 30.07 9.63 -7.27
N ALA A 153 29.11 8.95 -7.90
CA ALA A 153 29.28 7.58 -8.38
C ALA A 153 30.38 7.47 -9.46
N LEU A 154 30.42 8.40 -10.42
CA LEU A 154 31.48 8.43 -11.45
C LEU A 154 32.89 8.62 -10.88
N LYS A 155 33.02 9.42 -9.80
CA LYS A 155 34.29 9.65 -9.12
C LYS A 155 34.66 8.54 -8.12
N ASN A 156 33.71 7.67 -7.76
CA ASN A 156 33.81 6.76 -6.62
C ASN A 156 34.07 7.52 -5.30
N VAL A 157 33.28 8.57 -5.03
CA VAL A 157 33.29 9.23 -3.70
C VAL A 157 32.84 8.22 -2.64
N SER A 158 33.49 8.23 -1.47
CA SER A 158 33.13 7.33 -0.38
C SER A 158 31.76 7.68 0.21
N GLU A 159 31.13 6.68 0.83
CA GLU A 159 29.82 6.85 1.48
C GLU A 159 29.95 7.84 2.65
N GLU A 160 31.06 7.81 3.38
CA GLU A 160 31.34 8.73 4.50
C GLU A 160 31.44 10.19 4.05
N ASP A 161 32.08 10.45 2.90
CA ASP A 161 32.21 11.81 2.35
C ASP A 161 30.85 12.36 1.89
N GLU A 162 29.99 11.52 1.31
CA GLU A 162 28.63 11.93 0.94
C GLU A 162 27.75 12.13 2.19
N LEU A 163 27.86 11.28 3.22
CA LEU A 163 27.18 11.49 4.51
C LEU A 163 27.58 12.83 5.12
N LYS A 164 28.88 13.13 5.15
CA LYS A 164 29.39 14.41 5.65
C LYS A 164 28.83 15.59 4.86
N PHE A 165 28.83 15.51 3.53
CA PHE A 165 28.24 16.56 2.70
C PHE A 165 26.77 16.79 3.04
N MET A 166 26.00 15.74 3.28
CA MET A 166 24.59 15.87 3.65
C MET A 166 24.43 16.45 5.05
N THR A 167 25.27 16.07 6.02
CA THR A 167 25.34 16.69 7.35
C THR A 167 25.60 18.20 7.23
N ASP A 168 26.63 18.61 6.47
CA ASP A 168 26.95 20.03 6.26
C ASP A 168 25.77 20.80 5.64
N LYS A 169 24.97 20.16 4.76
CA LYS A 169 23.77 20.76 4.18
C LYS A 169 22.59 20.86 5.14
N ILE A 170 22.48 19.93 6.08
CA ILE A 170 21.47 19.94 7.15
C ILE A 170 21.82 21.01 8.19
N GLU A 171 23.08 21.06 8.65
CA GLU A 171 23.53 22.08 9.60
C GLU A 171 23.39 23.50 9.05
N ALA A 172 23.63 23.69 7.75
CA ALA A 172 23.42 24.96 7.10
C ALA A 172 21.93 25.33 6.93
N ASN A 173 21.03 24.35 6.86
CA ASN A 173 19.59 24.52 6.70
C ASN A 173 18.85 23.22 7.03
N PHE A 174 18.36 23.10 8.27
CA PHE A 174 17.71 21.87 8.75
C PHE A 174 16.37 21.60 8.04
N SER A 175 15.74 22.61 7.44
CA SER A 175 14.56 22.47 6.57
C SER A 175 14.87 21.90 5.18
N ASN A 176 16.10 21.47 4.91
CA ASN A 176 16.49 20.91 3.63
C ASN A 176 16.07 19.45 3.49
N TYR A 177 14.79 19.21 3.17
CA TYR A 177 14.26 17.87 2.88
C TYR A 177 15.10 17.06 1.89
N SER A 178 15.73 17.71 0.90
CA SER A 178 16.56 16.99 -0.08
C SER A 178 17.80 16.38 0.57
N ALA A 179 18.43 17.05 1.54
CA ALA A 179 19.58 16.51 2.25
C ALA A 179 19.17 15.30 3.11
N TRP A 180 18.09 15.44 3.91
CA TRP A 180 17.53 14.34 4.70
C TRP A 180 17.17 13.12 3.86
N HIS A 181 16.47 13.33 2.73
CA HIS A 181 16.09 12.23 1.84
C HIS A 181 17.30 11.53 1.20
N ASN A 182 18.33 12.27 0.77
CA ASN A 182 19.52 11.62 0.24
C ASN A 182 20.27 10.85 1.34
N ARG A 183 20.27 11.37 2.58
CA ARG A 183 20.89 10.71 3.74
C ARG A 183 20.19 9.38 4.04
N SER A 184 18.86 9.36 4.08
CA SER A 184 18.09 8.14 4.33
C SER A 184 18.32 7.08 3.25
N VAL A 185 18.38 7.49 1.97
CA VAL A 185 18.64 6.56 0.86
C VAL A 185 20.03 5.93 0.97
N LEU A 186 21.07 6.73 1.27
CA LEU A 186 22.43 6.22 1.41
C LEU A 186 22.55 5.27 2.62
N LEU A 187 22.04 5.69 3.79
CA LEU A 187 22.05 4.86 4.99
C LEU A 187 21.29 3.55 4.81
N SER A 188 20.12 3.57 4.16
CA SER A 188 19.40 2.32 3.85
C SER A 188 20.21 1.36 2.98
N GLN A 189 21.05 1.84 2.06
CA GLN A 189 21.94 0.97 1.28
C GLN A 189 23.08 0.43 2.15
N MET A 190 23.67 1.27 3.00
CA MET A 190 24.74 0.88 3.91
C MET A 190 24.27 -0.18 4.92
N LEU A 191 23.08 0.00 5.49
CA LEU A 191 22.50 -0.93 6.47
C LEU A 191 22.18 -2.29 5.84
N LYS A 192 21.68 -2.32 4.59
CA LYS A 192 21.48 -3.58 3.85
C LYS A 192 22.78 -4.31 3.52
N ASN A 193 23.83 -3.58 3.16
CA ASN A 193 25.11 -4.18 2.77
C ASN A 193 25.92 -4.68 4.00
N LYS A 194 25.65 -4.14 5.19
CA LYS A 194 26.35 -4.44 6.44
C LYS A 194 25.62 -5.47 7.33
N ASP A 195 24.81 -6.35 6.74
CA ASP A 195 23.88 -7.34 7.35
C ASP A 195 24.52 -8.42 8.28
N ARG A 196 25.53 -8.08 9.09
CA ARG A 196 26.22 -9.01 9.98
C ARG A 196 26.44 -8.54 11.42
N ASP A 197 26.10 -7.30 11.79
CA ASP A 197 26.23 -6.85 13.18
C ASP A 197 25.07 -5.90 13.60
N SER A 198 24.14 -6.41 14.41
CA SER A 198 22.98 -5.67 14.93
C SER A 198 23.40 -4.45 15.76
N HIS A 199 24.49 -4.55 16.52
CA HIS A 199 24.96 -3.45 17.37
C HIS A 199 25.49 -2.27 16.54
N VAL A 200 26.07 -2.54 15.37
CA VAL A 200 26.50 -1.45 14.47
C VAL A 200 25.30 -0.70 13.92
N LYS A 201 24.20 -1.39 13.61
CA LYS A 201 22.95 -0.76 13.18
C LYS A 201 22.35 0.10 14.29
N GLU A 202 22.25 -0.43 15.51
CA GLU A 202 21.71 0.27 16.68
C GLU A 202 22.48 1.58 16.95
N ASN A 203 23.81 1.53 17.01
CA ASN A 203 24.66 2.71 17.23
C ASN A 203 24.46 3.79 16.15
N VAL A 204 24.38 3.38 14.88
CA VAL A 204 24.13 4.33 13.77
C VAL A 204 22.75 4.98 13.92
N LEU A 205 21.72 4.21 14.29
CA LEU A 205 20.38 4.76 14.48
C LEU A 205 20.32 5.73 15.67
N GLU A 206 21.03 5.45 16.77
CA GLU A 206 21.13 6.37 17.92
C GLU A 206 21.75 7.72 17.52
N GLU A 207 22.86 7.71 16.77
CA GLU A 207 23.47 8.95 16.26
C GLU A 207 22.52 9.74 15.34
N GLU A 208 21.73 9.05 14.53
CA GLU A 208 20.76 9.70 13.63
C GLU A 208 19.52 10.24 14.36
N PHE A 209 19.09 9.58 15.46
CA PHE A 209 18.05 10.13 16.34
C PHE A 209 18.50 11.45 16.95
N GLU A 210 19.70 11.50 17.52
CA GLU A 210 20.26 12.73 18.08
C GLU A 210 20.35 13.86 17.04
N LEU A 211 20.80 13.54 15.83
CA LEU A 211 20.87 14.50 14.73
C LEU A 211 19.49 15.07 14.36
N VAL A 212 18.48 14.22 14.23
CA VAL A 212 17.14 14.67 13.82
C VAL A 212 16.41 15.39 14.96
N HIS A 213 16.66 15.02 16.22
CA HIS A 213 16.11 15.72 17.38
C HIS A 213 16.59 17.17 17.41
N GLN A 214 17.87 17.44 17.14
CA GLN A 214 18.38 18.82 17.06
C GLN A 214 17.57 19.67 16.08
N ALA A 215 17.20 19.12 14.92
CA ALA A 215 16.36 19.81 13.95
C ALA A 215 14.91 19.97 14.43
N ILE A 216 14.29 18.88 14.90
CA ILE A 216 12.89 18.88 15.35
C ILE A 216 12.69 19.83 16.52
N PHE A 217 13.57 19.82 17.53
CA PHE A 217 13.44 20.69 18.71
C PHE A 217 13.81 22.15 18.44
N THR A 218 14.54 22.43 17.35
CA THR A 218 14.81 23.80 16.91
C THR A 218 13.57 24.44 16.27
N ASP A 219 12.86 23.69 15.40
CA ASP A 219 11.60 24.12 14.79
C ASP A 219 10.64 22.94 14.62
N PRO A 220 9.77 22.69 15.63
CA PRO A 220 8.84 21.56 15.61
C PRO A 220 7.78 21.60 14.51
N ASP A 221 7.59 22.74 13.84
CA ASP A 221 6.67 22.86 12.70
C ASP A 221 7.36 22.50 11.36
N ASP A 222 8.70 22.39 11.32
CA ASP A 222 9.42 21.97 10.12
C ASP A 222 9.23 20.46 9.85
N GLN A 223 8.57 20.15 8.74
CA GLN A 223 8.23 18.77 8.39
C GLN A 223 9.45 17.93 7.96
N SER A 224 10.57 18.53 7.58
CA SER A 224 11.68 17.81 6.94
C SER A 224 12.33 16.84 7.92
N GLY A 225 12.61 17.30 9.14
CA GLY A 225 13.10 16.46 10.23
C GLY A 225 12.12 15.35 10.57
N TRP A 226 10.82 15.64 10.67
CA TRP A 226 9.80 14.63 10.96
C TRP A 226 9.69 13.54 9.89
N PHE A 227 9.81 13.86 8.61
CA PHE A 227 9.81 12.83 7.56
C PHE A 227 11.04 11.92 7.64
N TYR A 228 12.20 12.47 8.00
CA TYR A 228 13.40 11.68 8.26
C TYR A 228 13.23 10.81 9.51
N TYR A 229 12.63 11.36 10.55
CA TYR A 229 12.29 10.65 11.78
C TYR A 229 11.36 9.46 11.54
N LEU A 230 10.35 9.60 10.66
CA LEU A 230 9.50 8.48 10.28
C LEU A 230 10.27 7.35 9.58
N TRP A 231 11.29 7.70 8.77
CA TRP A 231 12.19 6.69 8.21
C TRP A 231 13.02 6.02 9.30
N LEU A 232 13.55 6.75 10.28
CA LEU A 232 14.28 6.17 11.41
C LEU A 232 13.42 5.20 12.20
N LEU A 233 12.17 5.56 12.50
CA LEU A 233 11.22 4.66 13.15
C LEU A 233 11.02 3.37 12.36
N ASP A 234 10.82 3.48 11.04
CA ASP A 234 10.72 2.32 10.17
C ASP A 234 11.98 1.45 10.25
N GLN A 235 13.18 2.02 10.28
CA GLN A 235 14.43 1.24 10.42
C GLN A 235 14.57 0.56 11.80
N THR A 236 14.02 1.18 12.85
CA THR A 236 13.99 0.67 14.24
C THR A 236 12.96 -0.44 14.44
N THR A 237 11.83 -0.40 13.71
CA THR A 237 10.72 -1.36 13.84
C THR A 237 10.64 -2.37 12.69
N SER A 238 11.48 -2.24 11.67
CA SER A 238 11.48 -3.13 10.50
C SER A 238 11.84 -4.55 10.90
N HIS A 239 10.86 -5.44 10.81
CA HIS A 239 11.03 -6.88 10.99
C HIS A 239 11.03 -7.60 9.66
N SER A 240 11.72 -8.74 9.60
CA SER A 240 11.60 -9.68 8.50
C SER A 240 10.13 -10.10 8.29
N PRO A 241 9.71 -10.39 7.05
CA PRO A 241 8.35 -10.87 6.80
C PRO A 241 8.06 -12.11 7.63
N SER A 242 6.90 -12.13 8.26
CA SER A 242 6.47 -13.22 9.14
C SER A 242 5.00 -13.55 8.92
N LEU A 243 4.66 -14.82 9.11
CA LEU A 243 3.28 -15.27 9.10
C LEU A 243 2.60 -14.82 10.41
N ILE A 244 1.53 -14.03 10.32
CA ILE A 244 0.82 -13.44 11.48
C ILE A 244 -0.59 -14.00 11.69
N SER A 245 -1.12 -14.73 10.72
CA SER A 245 -2.38 -15.46 10.87
C SER A 245 -2.56 -16.43 9.72
N LEU A 246 -3.46 -17.38 9.90
CA LEU A 246 -3.81 -18.37 8.90
C LEU A 246 -5.21 -18.92 9.15
N TRP A 247 -5.84 -19.41 8.10
CA TRP A 247 -7.09 -20.13 8.20
C TRP A 247 -7.05 -21.35 7.29
N PRO A 248 -7.49 -22.55 7.72
CA PRO A 248 -7.94 -22.93 9.07
C PRO A 248 -6.85 -22.85 10.12
N THR A 249 -7.20 -22.63 11.40
CA THR A 249 -6.23 -22.42 12.49
C THR A 249 -5.41 -23.68 12.79
N ASN A 250 -4.20 -23.54 13.33
CA ASN A 250 -3.36 -24.70 13.66
C ASN A 250 -3.99 -25.53 14.79
N GLY A 251 -4.02 -26.85 14.63
CA GLY A 251 -4.65 -27.78 15.57
C GLY A 251 -6.19 -27.78 15.52
N SER A 252 -6.82 -26.98 14.65
CA SER A 252 -8.27 -26.96 14.52
C SER A 252 -8.84 -28.30 14.05
N ASN A 253 -10.07 -28.58 14.49
CA ASN A 253 -10.88 -29.64 13.91
C ASN A 253 -12.11 -29.02 13.23
N ILE A 254 -12.08 -29.04 11.90
CA ILE A 254 -13.19 -28.58 11.06
C ILE A 254 -14.16 -29.73 10.86
N ILE A 255 -15.36 -29.58 11.39
CA ILE A 255 -16.45 -30.53 11.14
C ILE A 255 -17.34 -30.00 10.03
N LEU A 256 -17.33 -30.68 8.88
CA LEU A 256 -18.27 -30.44 7.79
C LEU A 256 -19.45 -31.41 7.91
N SER A 257 -20.63 -30.88 8.24
CA SER A 257 -21.86 -31.66 8.33
C SER A 257 -23.10 -30.86 7.90
N ASN A 258 -24.13 -31.54 7.40
CA ASN A 258 -25.37 -30.92 6.95
C ASN A 258 -26.46 -30.79 8.05
N ASN A 259 -26.34 -31.52 9.16
CA ASN A 259 -27.28 -31.47 10.28
C ASN A 259 -26.54 -31.12 11.57
N VAL A 260 -26.74 -29.90 12.07
CA VAL A 260 -26.26 -29.49 13.39
C VAL A 260 -27.19 -30.09 14.44
N ASN A 261 -26.80 -31.23 15.02
CA ASN A 261 -27.45 -31.72 16.23
C ASN A 261 -27.06 -30.79 17.39
N THR A 262 -28.05 -30.17 18.03
CA THR A 262 -27.93 -29.03 18.96
C THR A 262 -27.23 -29.31 20.29
N ASN A 263 -26.54 -30.46 20.44
CA ASN A 263 -25.97 -30.89 21.73
C ASN A 263 -24.44 -30.97 21.76
N ASP A 264 -23.73 -30.87 20.62
CA ASP A 264 -22.27 -30.88 20.63
C ASP A 264 -21.73 -29.46 20.86
N GLN A 265 -21.55 -29.14 22.13
CA GLN A 265 -20.73 -28.01 22.56
C GLN A 265 -19.26 -28.36 22.25
N ILE A 266 -18.52 -27.48 21.55
CA ILE A 266 -17.04 -27.27 21.64
C ILE A 266 -16.20 -27.41 20.33
N SER A 267 -16.67 -27.88 19.17
CA SER A 267 -15.81 -27.90 17.95
C SER A 267 -16.01 -26.70 17.01
N GLU A 268 -14.94 -26.31 16.27
CA GLU A 268 -14.98 -25.42 15.09
C GLU A 268 -15.86 -26.06 14.01
N THR A 269 -17.16 -25.98 14.21
CA THR A 269 -18.14 -26.59 13.33
C THR A 269 -18.38 -25.59 12.22
N ILE A 270 -17.65 -25.74 11.11
CA ILE A 270 -18.06 -25.17 9.83
C ILE A 270 -19.20 -26.07 9.32
N SER A 271 -20.38 -25.90 9.91
CA SER A 271 -21.59 -26.51 9.42
C SER A 271 -21.96 -25.85 8.10
N ASP A 272 -21.31 -26.20 6.98
CA ASP A 272 -21.80 -25.85 5.64
C ASP A 272 -20.96 -26.49 4.50
N TYR A 273 -21.04 -27.81 4.34
CA TYR A 273 -20.51 -28.51 3.15
C TYR A 273 -21.13 -27.97 1.84
N ALA A 274 -22.34 -27.40 1.92
CA ALA A 274 -23.08 -26.81 0.79
C ALA A 274 -22.54 -25.45 0.32
N ARG A 275 -21.93 -24.63 1.20
CA ARG A 275 -21.49 -23.27 0.84
C ARG A 275 -20.19 -23.23 0.04
N LEU A 276 -19.31 -24.21 0.22
CA LEU A 276 -17.97 -24.15 -0.37
C LEU A 276 -17.86 -24.79 -1.77
N ASN A 277 -18.99 -25.19 -2.38
CA ASN A 277 -19.03 -25.88 -3.68
C ASN A 277 -18.01 -27.04 -3.81
N GLY A 278 -17.80 -27.78 -2.72
CA GLY A 278 -16.83 -28.89 -2.68
C GLY A 278 -15.36 -28.47 -2.60
N THR A 279 -15.07 -27.23 -2.22
CA THR A 279 -13.72 -26.75 -1.92
C THR A 279 -13.58 -26.30 -0.47
N LEU A 280 -12.37 -26.02 0.02
CA LEU A 280 -12.12 -25.44 1.34
C LEU A 280 -10.98 -24.43 1.19
N PRO A 281 -11.18 -23.14 1.51
CA PRO A 281 -10.09 -22.17 1.41
C PRO A 281 -8.95 -22.52 2.38
N ILE A 282 -7.75 -22.09 2.04
CA ILE A 282 -6.64 -21.91 2.98
C ILE A 282 -6.17 -20.49 2.76
N VAL A 283 -6.14 -19.69 3.82
CA VAL A 283 -5.69 -18.30 3.82
C VAL A 283 -4.42 -18.18 4.64
N LEU A 284 -3.40 -17.52 4.10
CA LEU A 284 -2.15 -17.17 4.77
C LEU A 284 -2.05 -15.65 4.88
N CYS A 285 -1.73 -15.13 6.06
CA CYS A 285 -1.63 -13.70 6.32
C CYS A 285 -0.23 -13.35 6.82
N PHE A 286 0.39 -12.35 6.20
CA PHE A 286 1.73 -11.86 6.53
C PHE A 286 1.66 -10.45 7.13
N ASN A 287 2.62 -10.10 7.99
CA ASN A 287 2.75 -8.74 8.57
C ASN A 287 3.01 -7.64 7.54
N GLN A 288 3.50 -8.02 6.36
CA GLN A 288 3.78 -7.13 5.25
C GLN A 288 3.54 -7.87 3.92
N PRO A 289 3.40 -7.13 2.80
CA PRO A 289 3.22 -7.76 1.51
C PRO A 289 4.43 -8.62 1.12
N VAL A 290 4.17 -9.84 0.63
CA VAL A 290 5.20 -10.79 0.19
C VAL A 290 4.95 -11.31 -1.22
N LYS A 291 6.03 -11.69 -1.90
CA LYS A 291 6.04 -12.35 -3.22
C LYS A 291 6.48 -13.80 -3.09
N GLY A 292 6.22 -14.58 -4.14
CA GLY A 292 6.77 -15.93 -4.30
C GLY A 292 6.01 -17.05 -3.60
N ILE A 293 4.79 -16.79 -3.13
CA ILE A 293 3.87 -17.82 -2.61
C ILE A 293 3.32 -18.65 -3.77
N ASN A 294 3.72 -19.92 -3.85
CA ASN A 294 3.25 -20.88 -4.85
C ASN A 294 3.47 -22.33 -4.37
N SER A 295 3.12 -23.31 -5.18
CA SER A 295 3.21 -24.74 -4.83
C SER A 295 4.64 -25.25 -4.57
N SER A 296 5.67 -24.48 -4.94
CA SER A 296 7.08 -24.80 -4.68
C SER A 296 7.57 -24.24 -3.34
N THR A 297 6.99 -23.14 -2.85
CA THR A 297 7.37 -22.49 -1.59
C THR A 297 6.43 -22.85 -0.43
N VAL A 298 5.19 -23.22 -0.74
CA VAL A 298 4.22 -23.72 0.24
C VAL A 298 3.79 -25.13 -0.16
N SER A 299 3.96 -26.07 0.75
CA SER A 299 3.56 -27.46 0.57
C SER A 299 2.35 -27.82 1.40
N VAL A 300 1.31 -28.35 0.75
CA VAL A 300 0.12 -28.87 1.43
C VAL A 300 0.04 -30.37 1.22
N GLN A 301 0.12 -31.12 2.32
CA GLN A 301 0.05 -32.58 2.35
C GLN A 301 -1.28 -33.03 2.95
N SER A 302 -2.01 -33.87 2.22
CA SER A 302 -3.21 -34.54 2.72
C SER A 302 -3.40 -35.87 1.99
N SER A 303 -4.20 -36.77 2.55
CA SER A 303 -4.45 -38.08 1.92
C SER A 303 -5.34 -38.02 0.67
N PHE A 304 -5.94 -36.87 0.37
CA PHE A 304 -6.91 -36.70 -0.74
C PHE A 304 -6.55 -35.58 -1.73
N THR A 305 -5.56 -34.74 -1.43
CA THR A 305 -5.08 -33.66 -2.31
C THR A 305 -3.58 -33.77 -2.51
N VAL A 306 -3.13 -33.60 -3.76
CA VAL A 306 -1.71 -33.53 -4.11
C VAL A 306 -1.31 -32.06 -4.33
N ASN A 307 -0.28 -31.61 -3.62
CA ASN A 307 0.20 -30.21 -3.60
C ASN A 307 0.34 -29.56 -4.99
N LYS A 308 0.81 -30.32 -6.00
CA LYS A 308 1.02 -29.83 -7.38
C LYS A 308 -0.24 -29.32 -8.10
N TYR A 309 -1.43 -29.55 -7.53
CA TYR A 309 -2.70 -29.09 -8.10
C TYR A 309 -3.28 -27.86 -7.40
N LEU A 310 -2.56 -27.30 -6.42
CA LEU A 310 -2.98 -26.10 -5.72
C LEU A 310 -2.40 -24.86 -6.39
N THR A 311 -3.26 -23.87 -6.61
CA THR A 311 -2.89 -22.57 -7.16
C THR A 311 -3.09 -21.52 -6.08
N TRP A 312 -1.98 -20.95 -5.62
CA TRP A 312 -2.00 -19.82 -4.70
C TRP A 312 -2.32 -18.54 -5.47
N LYS A 313 -3.20 -17.72 -4.91
CA LYS A 313 -3.61 -16.44 -5.47
C LYS A 313 -3.42 -15.33 -4.42
N PRO A 314 -2.91 -14.16 -4.81
CA PRO A 314 -2.91 -12.99 -3.95
C PRO A 314 -4.34 -12.47 -3.80
N LEU A 315 -4.72 -12.11 -2.58
CA LEU A 315 -5.96 -11.42 -2.26
C LEU A 315 -5.68 -9.91 -2.25
N ALA A 316 -5.66 -9.32 -3.45
CA ALA A 316 -5.46 -7.90 -3.66
C ALA A 316 -6.31 -7.41 -4.84
N ASN A 317 -6.76 -6.16 -4.78
CA ASN A 317 -7.52 -5.55 -5.86
C ASN A 317 -6.55 -5.08 -6.98
N GLY A 318 -6.27 -5.96 -7.95
CA GLY A 318 -5.40 -5.69 -9.10
C GLY A 318 -4.48 -6.86 -9.45
N ASN A 319 -3.80 -6.77 -10.60
CA ASN A 319 -2.78 -7.75 -10.99
C ASN A 319 -1.45 -7.42 -10.29
N THR A 320 -1.32 -7.80 -9.02
CA THR A 320 -0.06 -7.72 -8.28
C THR A 320 0.43 -9.11 -7.91
N ASP A 321 1.74 -9.34 -8.04
CA ASP A 321 2.39 -10.59 -7.56
C ASP A 321 2.75 -10.51 -6.06
N GLU A 322 2.28 -9.47 -5.37
CA GLU A 322 2.60 -9.12 -3.98
C GLU A 322 1.32 -8.83 -3.21
N ALA A 323 1.17 -9.47 -2.04
CA ALA A 323 0.01 -9.28 -1.16
C ALA A 323 0.34 -9.69 0.29
N CYS A 324 -0.38 -9.09 1.26
CA CYS A 324 -0.36 -9.54 2.66
C CYS A 324 -1.18 -10.82 2.86
N TYR A 325 -2.19 -11.05 2.01
CA TYR A 325 -3.13 -12.15 2.11
C TYR A 325 -3.01 -13.04 0.88
N TRP A 326 -2.85 -14.34 1.10
CA TRP A 326 -2.75 -15.34 0.05
C TRP A 326 -3.75 -16.44 0.28
N MET A 327 -4.35 -16.93 -0.79
CA MET A 327 -5.40 -17.94 -0.73
C MET A 327 -5.11 -19.12 -1.68
N THR A 328 -5.53 -20.31 -1.28
CA THR A 328 -5.69 -21.46 -2.17
C THR A 328 -6.97 -22.21 -1.78
N CYS A 329 -7.47 -23.09 -2.64
CA CYS A 329 -8.66 -23.88 -2.36
C CYS A 329 -8.34 -25.37 -2.45
N LEU A 330 -8.52 -26.08 -1.33
CA LEU A 330 -8.47 -27.53 -1.29
C LEU A 330 -9.73 -28.11 -1.92
N LYS A 331 -9.59 -29.11 -2.79
CA LYS A 331 -10.75 -29.85 -3.31
C LYS A 331 -11.11 -30.94 -2.33
N LEU A 332 -12.33 -30.90 -1.82
CA LEU A 332 -12.83 -31.89 -0.88
C LEU A 332 -13.03 -33.23 -1.59
N PRO A 333 -12.78 -34.37 -0.90
CA PRO A 333 -12.96 -35.69 -1.50
C PRO A 333 -14.43 -35.91 -1.86
N LYS A 334 -14.68 -36.58 -2.99
CA LYS A 334 -16.03 -36.98 -3.41
C LYS A 334 -16.50 -38.21 -2.61
N ARG A 335 -17.82 -38.33 -2.36
CA ARG A 335 -18.50 -39.37 -1.58
C ARG A 335 -17.90 -40.78 -1.82
N LYS A 336 -17.50 -41.47 -0.76
CA LYS A 336 -17.03 -42.87 -0.81
C LYS A 336 -17.79 -43.84 0.12
N SER A 337 -18.47 -43.36 1.17
CA SER A 337 -19.21 -44.17 2.15
C SER A 337 -20.00 -43.27 3.12
N ASP A 338 -21.02 -43.80 3.82
CA ASP A 338 -21.84 -43.11 4.84
C ASP A 338 -21.13 -43.03 6.22
N VAL A 339 -19.84 -43.36 6.29
CA VAL A 339 -19.03 -43.31 7.52
C VAL A 339 -18.33 -41.95 7.62
N CYS A 340 -18.39 -41.32 8.80
CA CYS A 340 -17.61 -40.12 9.12
C CYS A 340 -16.12 -40.40 8.90
N THR A 341 -15.49 -39.69 7.97
CA THR A 341 -14.06 -39.82 7.68
C THR A 341 -13.33 -38.55 8.08
N SER A 342 -12.35 -38.71 8.97
CA SER A 342 -11.42 -37.67 9.39
C SER A 342 -10.19 -37.66 8.49
N TYR A 343 -9.81 -36.49 8.01
CA TYR A 343 -8.62 -36.28 7.20
C TYR A 343 -7.70 -35.27 7.89
N SER A 344 -6.41 -35.61 8.02
CA SER A 344 -5.40 -34.66 8.47
C SER A 344 -4.81 -33.92 7.26
N VAL A 345 -4.70 -32.60 7.39
CA VAL A 345 -4.04 -31.73 6.42
C VAL A 345 -2.86 -31.06 7.12
N GLU A 346 -1.70 -31.12 6.50
CA GLU A 346 -0.48 -30.48 6.96
C GLU A 346 -0.02 -29.46 5.92
N VAL A 347 0.33 -28.26 6.37
CA VAL A 347 0.83 -27.17 5.53
C VAL A 347 2.20 -26.75 6.04
N THR A 348 3.18 -26.72 5.15
CA THR A 348 4.56 -26.32 5.48
C THR A 348 5.02 -25.22 4.54
N LEU A 349 5.51 -24.12 5.10
CA LEU A 349 6.22 -23.05 4.43
C LEU A 349 7.71 -23.23 4.73
N ASP A 350 8.51 -23.56 3.73
CA ASP A 350 9.92 -23.89 3.90
C ASP A 350 10.85 -22.79 3.36
N HIS A 351 11.75 -22.33 4.22
CA HIS A 351 12.86 -21.40 3.99
C HIS A 351 13.98 -21.92 3.07
N CYS A 352 14.05 -23.24 2.79
CA CYS A 352 15.24 -23.85 2.18
C CYS A 352 15.62 -23.37 0.75
N HIS A 353 14.84 -22.48 0.11
CA HIS A 353 15.07 -22.06 -1.28
C HIS A 353 14.99 -20.55 -1.58
N GLY A 354 14.93 -19.66 -0.57
CA GLY A 354 14.98 -18.20 -0.83
C GLY A 354 13.82 -17.67 -1.70
N GLY A 355 12.63 -18.25 -1.55
CA GLY A 355 11.51 -18.02 -2.48
C GLY A 355 10.49 -16.97 -2.04
N ILE A 356 10.32 -16.73 -0.73
CA ILE A 356 9.32 -15.80 -0.18
C ILE A 356 10.03 -14.56 0.35
N VAL A 357 9.77 -13.41 -0.29
CA VAL A 357 10.45 -12.15 -0.01
C VAL A 357 9.47 -10.99 0.07
N SER A 358 9.77 -9.99 0.90
CA SER A 358 9.05 -8.70 0.91
C SER A 358 9.48 -7.79 -0.25
N SER A 359 8.79 -6.66 -0.45
CA SER A 359 9.24 -5.58 -1.34
C SER A 359 10.63 -5.03 -1.02
N SER A 360 11.07 -5.11 0.24
CA SER A 360 12.43 -4.72 0.66
C SER A 360 13.50 -5.77 0.34
N TYR A 361 13.09 -6.92 -0.21
CA TYR A 361 13.88 -8.13 -0.47
C TYR A 361 14.36 -8.86 0.80
N SER A 362 13.69 -8.63 1.92
CA SER A 362 13.92 -9.39 3.15
C SER A 362 13.24 -10.77 3.04
N GLU A 363 13.94 -11.82 3.43
CA GLU A 363 13.44 -13.20 3.38
C GLU A 363 12.48 -13.51 4.55
N LEU A 364 11.57 -14.46 4.33
CA LEU A 364 10.64 -14.95 5.37
C LEU A 364 11.40 -15.42 6.62
N ASN A 365 10.93 -15.00 7.79
CA ASN A 365 11.52 -15.35 9.08
C ASN A 365 11.19 -16.81 9.47
N GLY A 366 12.09 -17.73 9.11
CA GLY A 366 12.03 -19.13 9.53
C GLY A 366 11.07 -20.00 8.72
N SER A 367 10.90 -21.25 9.17
CA SER A 367 9.97 -22.22 8.59
C SER A 367 8.70 -22.33 9.42
N TYR A 368 7.54 -22.33 8.78
CA TYR A 368 6.25 -22.47 9.45
C TYR A 368 5.62 -23.82 9.11
N LYS A 369 5.18 -24.54 10.13
CA LYS A 369 4.47 -25.81 9.97
C LYS A 369 3.18 -25.78 10.78
N PHE A 370 2.07 -26.11 10.13
CA PHE A 370 0.77 -26.21 10.79
C PHE A 370 -0.06 -27.38 10.26
N ASN A 371 -1.00 -27.83 11.07
CA ASN A 371 -1.94 -28.88 10.71
C ASN A 371 -3.36 -28.54 11.15
N PHE A 372 -4.33 -29.17 10.50
CA PHE A 372 -5.72 -29.17 10.94
C PHE A 372 -6.37 -30.50 10.55
N THR A 373 -7.46 -30.83 11.23
CA THR A 373 -8.26 -32.03 10.96
C THR A 373 -9.56 -31.63 10.30
N LEU A 374 -10.01 -32.46 9.35
CA LEU A 374 -11.22 -32.28 8.59
C LEU A 374 -12.12 -33.51 8.76
N ASP A 375 -13.21 -33.35 9.49
CA ASP A 375 -14.21 -34.38 9.72
C ASP A 375 -15.40 -34.17 8.77
N ILE A 376 -15.55 -35.06 7.79
CA ILE A 376 -16.65 -34.96 6.81
C ILE A 376 -17.75 -35.98 7.16
N LYS A 377 -18.94 -35.47 7.50
CA LYS A 377 -20.15 -36.27 7.76
C LYS A 377 -21.08 -36.23 6.55
N TYR A 378 -21.02 -37.25 5.68
CA TYR A 378 -21.97 -37.43 4.58
C TYR A 378 -23.30 -37.95 5.13
N THR A 379 -24.29 -37.08 5.31
CA THR A 379 -25.70 -37.48 5.47
C THR A 379 -26.44 -37.12 4.18
N ASP A 380 -27.42 -37.94 3.76
CA ASP A 380 -28.05 -37.95 2.43
C ASP A 380 -28.10 -36.59 1.71
N LEU A 381 -27.13 -36.40 0.81
CA LEU A 381 -26.98 -35.21 -0.03
C LEU A 381 -28.11 -35.06 -1.08
N GLU A 382 -28.98 -36.06 -1.24
CA GLU A 382 -30.09 -36.03 -2.21
C GLU A 382 -31.36 -35.40 -1.64
N ALA A 383 -31.46 -35.21 -0.33
CA ALA A 383 -32.68 -34.75 0.33
C ALA A 383 -32.43 -33.52 1.19
N LEU A 384 -31.77 -32.49 0.65
CA LEU A 384 -31.95 -31.10 1.07
C LEU A 384 -31.07 -30.16 0.24
N ASP A 385 -31.61 -29.68 -0.88
CA ASP A 385 -31.24 -28.38 -1.45
C ASP A 385 -31.83 -27.25 -0.57
N ASN A 386 -31.78 -27.41 0.77
CA ASN A 386 -32.21 -26.36 1.69
C ASN A 386 -31.10 -25.33 1.76
N ASN A 387 -31.10 -24.46 0.76
CA ASN A 387 -30.46 -23.16 0.84
C ASN A 387 -30.83 -22.54 2.21
N LEU A 388 -29.84 -22.19 3.01
CA LEU A 388 -30.03 -21.35 4.22
C LEU A 388 -30.82 -20.08 3.90
N PHE A 389 -30.74 -19.63 2.65
CA PHE A 389 -31.52 -18.54 2.06
C PHE A 389 -32.76 -19.05 1.32
N THR A 390 -33.49 -20.02 1.88
CA THR A 390 -34.86 -20.36 1.42
C THR A 390 -35.85 -19.31 1.88
N GLU A 391 -35.57 -18.69 3.02
CA GLU A 391 -36.24 -17.50 3.53
C GLU A 391 -35.30 -16.28 3.45
N MET A 392 -35.89 -15.09 3.42
CA MET A 392 -35.15 -13.84 3.38
C MET A 392 -34.32 -13.69 4.66
N PHE A 393 -33.05 -13.33 4.52
CA PHE A 393 -32.20 -13.03 5.66
C PHE A 393 -32.56 -11.64 6.21
N VAL A 394 -32.78 -11.55 7.51
CA VAL A 394 -33.12 -10.29 8.19
C VAL A 394 -32.06 -10.00 9.24
N TRP A 395 -31.46 -8.82 9.16
CA TRP A 395 -30.57 -8.30 10.20
C TRP A 395 -31.38 -8.09 11.49
N GLU A 396 -30.88 -8.61 12.62
CA GLU A 396 -31.54 -8.41 13.91
C GLU A 396 -31.48 -6.94 14.31
N ASP A 397 -32.63 -6.27 14.42
CA ASP A 397 -32.71 -4.89 14.92
C ASP A 397 -32.15 -4.81 16.36
N GLU A 398 -31.52 -3.68 16.70
CA GLU A 398 -30.95 -3.37 18.03
C GLU A 398 -31.94 -3.59 19.19
N ASN A 399 -33.25 -3.56 18.92
CA ASN A 399 -34.31 -3.74 19.91
C ASN A 399 -34.75 -5.19 20.16
N SER A 400 -34.19 -6.18 19.47
CA SER A 400 -34.54 -7.59 19.68
C SER A 400 -33.92 -8.12 20.98
N HIS A 401 -34.78 -8.39 21.98
CA HIS A 401 -34.41 -8.82 23.35
C HIS A 401 -33.85 -10.27 23.44
N LYS A 402 -33.11 -10.75 22.43
CA LYS A 402 -32.60 -12.13 22.35
C LYS A 402 -31.11 -12.23 21.98
N ARG A 403 -30.27 -11.23 22.29
CA ARG A 403 -28.82 -11.41 22.23
C ARG A 403 -28.36 -12.39 23.30
N ILE A 404 -28.09 -13.63 22.92
CA ILE A 404 -27.39 -14.58 23.78
C ILE A 404 -25.90 -14.23 23.68
N THR A 405 -25.37 -13.54 24.69
CA THR A 405 -23.94 -13.27 24.79
C THR A 405 -23.17 -14.59 24.77
N LEU A 406 -22.21 -14.68 23.86
CA LEU A 406 -21.37 -15.86 23.72
C LEU A 406 -20.44 -16.02 24.93
N ALA A 407 -20.14 -17.25 25.31
CA ALA A 407 -19.02 -17.52 26.22
C ALA A 407 -17.71 -17.25 25.45
N PRO A 408 -16.69 -16.64 26.07
CA PRO A 408 -15.42 -16.34 25.40
C PRO A 408 -14.81 -17.58 24.73
N GLU A 409 -14.95 -18.76 25.33
CA GLU A 409 -14.42 -20.04 24.85
C GLU A 409 -14.85 -20.41 23.42
N ILE A 410 -15.95 -19.85 22.91
CA ILE A 410 -16.50 -20.15 21.58
C ILE A 410 -15.78 -19.37 20.46
N ILE A 411 -15.15 -18.23 20.79
CA ILE A 411 -14.42 -17.44 19.80
C ILE A 411 -13.03 -18.02 19.65
N CYS A 412 -12.83 -18.72 18.54
CA CYS A 412 -11.53 -19.22 18.18
C CYS A 412 -10.65 -18.06 17.74
N ARG A 413 -9.65 -17.75 18.55
CA ARG A 413 -8.52 -16.96 18.08
C ARG A 413 -7.69 -17.84 17.18
N THR A 414 -7.21 -17.28 16.07
CA THR A 414 -5.93 -17.69 15.49
C THR A 414 -4.83 -17.39 16.51
N SER A 415 -4.63 -18.31 17.45
CA SER A 415 -3.45 -18.27 18.32
C SER A 415 -2.27 -18.81 17.50
N LEU A 416 -1.36 -17.92 17.11
CA LEU A 416 -0.07 -18.31 16.56
C LEU A 416 0.81 -19.06 17.57
N GLU A 417 0.44 -19.01 18.85
CA GLU A 417 1.21 -19.59 19.97
C GLU A 417 1.25 -21.12 19.91
N GLN A 418 0.43 -21.76 19.06
CA GLN A 418 0.40 -23.21 18.89
C GLN A 418 1.19 -23.73 17.68
N LEU A 419 1.74 -22.85 16.83
CA LEU A 419 2.53 -23.27 15.68
C LEU A 419 3.83 -23.97 16.11
N GLN A 420 4.18 -25.08 15.44
CA GLN A 420 5.53 -25.64 15.53
C GLN A 420 6.46 -24.72 14.74
N LEU A 421 6.93 -23.69 15.44
CA LEU A 421 7.78 -22.63 14.92
C LEU A 421 9.24 -23.08 15.02
N THR A 422 9.88 -23.32 13.88
CA THR A 422 11.35 -23.28 13.80
C THR A 422 11.73 -21.83 13.47
N ILE A 423 11.43 -20.92 14.40
CA ILE A 423 11.88 -19.53 14.31
C ILE A 423 13.39 -19.51 14.57
N THR A 424 14.15 -18.87 13.70
CA THR A 424 15.43 -18.27 14.11
C THR A 424 15.07 -17.07 14.98
N PRO A 425 15.23 -17.13 16.32
CA PRO A 425 14.80 -16.04 17.18
C PRO A 425 15.50 -14.76 16.70
N GLU A 426 14.73 -13.71 16.41
CA GLU A 426 15.29 -12.37 16.49
C GLU A 426 15.91 -12.27 17.89
N PRO A 427 17.16 -11.80 18.02
CA PRO A 427 17.82 -11.75 19.32
C PRO A 427 16.95 -10.95 20.27
N ALA A 428 16.62 -11.53 21.43
CA ALA A 428 15.76 -10.89 22.45
C ALA A 428 16.27 -9.49 22.86
N GLU A 429 17.55 -9.22 22.63
CA GLU A 429 18.22 -7.93 22.81
C GLU A 429 17.74 -6.86 21.81
N ALA A 430 17.54 -7.19 20.52
CA ALA A 430 17.07 -6.24 19.51
C ALA A 430 15.62 -5.79 19.78
N SER A 431 14.75 -6.72 20.21
CA SER A 431 13.38 -6.39 20.63
C SER A 431 13.34 -5.55 21.90
N LYS A 432 14.33 -5.71 22.79
CA LYS A 432 14.45 -4.91 24.02
C LYS A 432 14.92 -3.49 23.71
N TRP A 433 15.99 -3.33 22.92
CA TRP A 433 16.49 -2.02 22.50
C TRP A 433 15.41 -1.22 21.79
N CYS A 434 14.71 -1.83 20.82
CA CYS A 434 13.61 -1.18 20.10
C CYS A 434 12.53 -0.64 21.08
N ARG A 435 12.09 -1.46 22.04
CA ARG A 435 11.09 -1.05 23.04
C ARG A 435 11.58 0.11 23.93
N GLU A 436 12.83 0.05 24.39
CA GLU A 436 13.45 1.09 25.23
C GLU A 436 13.57 2.40 24.46
N THR A 437 14.10 2.36 23.23
CA THR A 437 14.21 3.51 22.33
C THR A 437 12.85 4.15 22.09
N LEU A 438 11.84 3.39 21.67
CA LEU A 438 10.50 3.94 21.43
C LEU A 438 9.86 4.53 22.69
N SER A 439 10.11 3.96 23.88
CA SER A 439 9.61 4.50 25.14
C SER A 439 10.28 5.83 25.51
N ASN A 440 11.58 5.95 25.23
CA ASN A 440 12.31 7.20 25.40
C ASN A 440 11.79 8.28 24.45
N GLU A 441 11.57 7.93 23.17
CA GLU A 441 10.99 8.84 22.16
C GLU A 441 9.62 9.36 22.56
N VAL A 442 8.74 8.49 23.09
CA VAL A 442 7.43 8.92 23.61
C VAL A 442 7.59 9.93 24.74
N SER A 443 8.53 9.68 25.67
CA SER A 443 8.77 10.57 26.80
C SER A 443 9.27 11.94 26.32
N LEU A 444 10.21 11.93 25.38
CA LEU A 444 10.80 13.11 24.75
C LEU A 444 9.75 13.97 24.04
N PHE A 445 8.86 13.38 23.24
CA PHE A 445 7.82 14.17 22.56
C PHE A 445 6.65 14.57 23.46
N ARG A 446 6.39 13.84 24.55
CA ARG A 446 5.46 14.32 25.59
C ARG A 446 5.99 15.58 26.28
N GLU A 447 7.29 15.65 26.55
CA GLU A 447 7.93 16.86 27.07
C GLU A 447 7.79 18.02 26.07
N LEU A 448 8.08 17.79 24.78
CA LEU A 448 7.86 18.79 23.74
C LEU A 448 6.40 19.31 23.75
N LEU A 449 5.43 18.41 23.84
CA LEU A 449 4.00 18.75 23.87
C LEU A 449 3.56 19.46 25.16
N SER A 450 4.32 19.37 26.26
CA SER A 450 4.04 20.17 27.46
C SER A 450 4.41 21.64 27.30
N GLU A 451 5.36 21.96 26.42
CA GLU A 451 5.83 23.32 26.16
C GLU A 451 5.13 23.97 24.98
N MET A 452 4.64 23.18 24.01
CA MET A 452 4.02 23.71 22.79
C MET A 452 2.98 22.78 22.16
N ASP A 453 2.05 23.39 21.43
CA ASP A 453 1.06 22.64 20.64
C ASP A 453 1.57 22.38 19.21
N CYS A 454 2.17 21.21 18.99
CA CYS A 454 2.62 20.77 17.67
C CYS A 454 1.79 19.56 17.18
N LYS A 455 1.12 19.72 16.04
CA LYS A 455 0.29 18.65 15.45
C LYS A 455 1.12 17.45 14.99
N ILE A 456 2.34 17.66 14.50
CA ILE A 456 3.21 16.59 14.03
C ILE A 456 3.68 15.77 15.22
N ALA A 457 4.10 16.42 16.31
CA ALA A 457 4.46 15.75 17.56
C ALA A 457 3.29 14.94 18.14
N LYS A 458 2.07 15.49 18.20
CA LYS A 458 0.86 14.73 18.63
C LYS A 458 0.63 13.46 17.80
N LEU A 459 0.74 13.59 16.47
CA LEU A 459 0.60 12.45 15.55
C LEU A 459 1.73 11.44 15.75
N THR A 460 2.96 11.89 15.96
CA THR A 460 4.12 11.03 16.22
C THR A 460 3.95 10.26 17.53
N VAL A 461 3.53 10.91 18.62
CA VAL A 461 3.24 10.23 19.90
C VAL A 461 2.15 9.17 19.71
N ALA A 462 1.05 9.50 19.02
CA ALA A 462 -0.01 8.53 18.75
C ALA A 462 0.52 7.28 18.01
N ARG A 463 1.37 7.47 17.00
CA ARG A 463 1.99 6.36 16.24
C ARG A 463 2.96 5.54 17.10
N LEU A 464 3.83 6.19 17.86
CA LEU A 464 4.79 5.52 18.74
C LEU A 464 4.09 4.63 19.78
N LEU A 465 3.01 5.13 20.40
CA LEU A 465 2.22 4.39 21.36
C LEU A 465 1.55 3.16 20.74
N VAL A 466 1.01 3.29 19.52
CA VAL A 466 0.44 2.15 18.76
C VAL A 466 1.51 1.09 18.48
N VAL A 467 2.70 1.50 18.07
CA VAL A 467 3.82 0.57 17.81
C VAL A 467 4.26 -0.12 19.11
N LEU A 468 4.42 0.62 20.21
CA LEU A 468 4.78 0.07 21.52
C LEU A 468 3.80 -1.00 22.02
N ASP A 469 2.50 -0.75 21.84
CA ASP A 469 1.42 -1.69 22.18
C ASP A 469 1.37 -2.91 21.23
N ALA A 470 1.95 -2.81 20.03
CA ALA A 470 2.04 -3.91 19.07
C ALA A 470 3.28 -4.80 19.26
N LEU A 471 4.33 -4.31 19.95
CA LEU A 471 5.55 -5.09 20.20
C LEU A 471 5.29 -6.28 21.14
N PRO A 472 5.86 -7.48 20.90
CA PRO A 472 5.61 -8.68 21.71
C PRO A 472 5.91 -8.48 23.21
N SER A 473 4.93 -8.73 24.08
CA SER A 473 5.05 -8.65 25.54
C SER A 473 4.40 -9.87 26.22
N ASN A 474 4.87 -10.21 27.42
CA ASN A 474 4.32 -11.32 28.24
C ASN A 474 2.87 -11.05 28.71
N GLU A 475 2.46 -9.79 28.75
CA GLU A 475 1.08 -9.37 29.04
C GLU A 475 0.56 -8.60 27.82
N GLN A 476 -0.32 -9.20 27.02
CA GLN A 476 -0.98 -8.60 25.83
C GLN A 476 -2.03 -7.54 26.23
N LYS A 477 -1.72 -6.69 27.21
CA LYS A 477 -2.61 -5.61 27.65
C LYS A 477 -2.18 -4.32 26.98
N LYS A 478 -3.04 -3.80 26.10
CA LYS A 478 -2.82 -2.50 25.47
C LYS A 478 -3.09 -1.40 26.48
N VAL A 479 -2.04 -0.67 26.86
CA VAL A 479 -2.11 0.30 27.96
C VAL A 479 -2.45 1.69 27.42
N HIS A 480 -2.13 1.98 26.16
CA HIS A 480 -2.12 3.35 25.65
C HIS A 480 -3.32 3.71 24.75
N THR A 481 -4.25 2.77 24.54
CA THR A 481 -5.36 2.95 23.59
C THR A 481 -6.20 4.21 23.85
N GLU A 482 -6.57 4.49 25.10
CA GLU A 482 -7.38 5.67 25.44
C GLU A 482 -6.65 6.99 25.14
N GLU A 483 -5.34 7.04 25.41
CA GLU A 483 -4.50 8.20 25.10
C GLU A 483 -4.40 8.42 23.59
N VAL A 484 -4.16 7.36 22.82
CA VAL A 484 -4.08 7.43 21.36
C VAL A 484 -5.40 7.92 20.75
N LEU A 485 -6.54 7.40 21.20
CA LEU A 485 -7.85 7.85 20.74
C LEU A 485 -8.07 9.34 21.03
N LYS A 486 -7.68 9.80 22.23
CA LYS A 486 -7.75 11.22 22.60
C LYS A 486 -6.84 12.10 21.74
N LEU A 487 -5.62 11.66 21.44
CA LEU A 487 -4.70 12.38 20.56
C LEU A 487 -5.30 12.57 19.15
N TYR A 488 -5.91 11.53 18.57
CA TYR A 488 -6.61 11.68 17.29
C TYR A 488 -7.85 12.57 17.38
N ASP A 489 -8.62 12.50 18.47
CA ASP A 489 -9.75 13.40 18.71
C ASP A 489 -9.31 14.87 18.77
N ASP A 490 -8.16 15.16 19.37
CA ASP A 490 -7.61 16.52 19.43
C ASP A 490 -7.03 16.96 18.08
N LEU A 491 -6.38 16.07 17.32
CA LEU A 491 -5.90 16.34 15.97
C LEU A 491 -7.05 16.66 15.00
N MET A 492 -8.18 15.96 15.10
CA MET A 492 -9.36 16.27 14.28
C MET A 492 -9.94 17.66 14.59
N LYS A 493 -9.78 18.16 15.81
CA LYS A 493 -10.21 19.52 16.19
C LYS A 493 -9.25 20.59 15.71
N SER A 494 -7.94 20.33 15.66
CA SER A 494 -6.93 21.34 15.32
C SER A 494 -6.52 21.36 13.85
N ASP A 495 -6.53 20.22 13.15
CA ASP A 495 -6.14 20.10 11.74
C ASP A 495 -7.29 19.56 10.88
N HIS A 496 -8.24 20.45 10.60
CA HIS A 496 -9.46 20.14 9.85
C HIS A 496 -9.23 19.60 8.44
N GLN A 497 -8.11 19.95 7.81
CA GLN A 497 -7.80 19.50 6.45
C GLN A 497 -7.48 18.01 6.39
N HIS A 498 -7.06 17.41 7.51
CA HIS A 498 -6.66 16.01 7.63
C HIS A 498 -7.62 15.18 8.52
N VAL A 499 -8.80 15.71 8.85
CA VAL A 499 -9.78 15.02 9.73
C VAL A 499 -10.08 13.60 9.27
N ARG A 500 -10.23 13.38 7.95
CA ARG A 500 -10.49 12.03 7.44
C ARG A 500 -9.35 11.06 7.75
N TYR A 501 -8.11 11.50 7.55
CA TYR A 501 -6.93 10.70 7.87
C TYR A 501 -6.89 10.31 9.35
N TYR A 502 -7.06 11.28 10.27
CA TYR A 502 -7.07 10.97 11.71
C TYR A 502 -8.23 10.07 12.12
N LYS A 503 -9.39 10.23 11.48
CA LYS A 503 -10.54 9.36 11.74
C LYS A 503 -10.29 7.92 11.28
N ASP A 504 -9.62 7.75 10.15
CA ASP A 504 -9.24 6.43 9.64
C ASP A 504 -8.24 5.75 10.59
N GLU A 505 -7.21 6.46 11.06
CA GLU A 505 -6.26 5.94 12.05
C GLU A 505 -6.93 5.63 13.40
N ARG A 506 -7.81 6.51 13.87
CA ARG A 506 -8.62 6.29 15.08
C ARG A 506 -9.50 5.04 14.96
N SER A 507 -10.10 4.81 13.80
CA SER A 507 -10.93 3.63 13.53
C SER A 507 -10.11 2.34 13.61
N LEU A 508 -8.88 2.36 13.08
CA LEU A 508 -7.96 1.24 13.20
C LEU A 508 -7.63 0.95 14.66
N VAL A 509 -7.30 1.97 15.46
CA VAL A 509 -7.02 1.79 16.90
C VAL A 509 -8.21 1.20 17.65
N LEU A 510 -9.44 1.63 17.33
CA LEU A 510 -10.65 1.10 17.94
C LEU A 510 -10.90 -0.37 17.57
N ILE A 511 -10.79 -0.73 16.29
CA ILE A 511 -10.93 -2.13 15.85
C ILE A 511 -9.83 -3.00 16.44
N ASP A 512 -8.61 -2.48 16.53
CA ASP A 512 -7.48 -3.15 17.14
C ASP A 512 -7.72 -3.43 18.63
N GLN A 513 -8.38 -2.52 19.35
CA GLN A 513 -8.80 -2.72 20.73
C GLN A 513 -9.86 -3.82 20.85
N ILE A 514 -10.89 -3.77 20.01
CA ILE A 514 -12.01 -4.72 20.04
C ILE A 514 -11.53 -6.14 19.68
N THR A 515 -10.69 -6.27 18.65
CA THR A 515 -10.26 -7.58 18.12
C THR A 515 -9.08 -8.20 18.88
N CYS A 516 -8.29 -7.39 19.61
CA CYS A 516 -7.18 -7.90 20.40
C CYS A 516 -7.61 -8.43 21.77
N ASP A 517 -8.74 -7.97 22.32
CA ASP A 517 -9.25 -8.46 23.59
C ASP A 517 -10.39 -9.46 23.36
N LYS A 518 -10.22 -10.69 23.86
CA LYS A 518 -11.18 -11.78 23.67
C LYS A 518 -12.52 -11.47 24.32
N GLU A 519 -12.52 -10.86 25.50
CA GLU A 519 -13.74 -10.51 26.22
C GLU A 519 -14.50 -9.41 25.50
N LEU A 520 -13.79 -8.37 25.05
CA LEU A 520 -14.39 -7.29 24.25
C LEU A 520 -14.96 -7.82 22.93
N LEU A 521 -14.19 -8.59 22.16
CA LEU A 521 -14.66 -9.20 20.91
C LEU A 521 -15.94 -10.02 21.13
N THR A 522 -16.01 -10.76 22.23
CA THR A 522 -17.19 -11.58 22.55
C THR A 522 -18.45 -10.76 22.82
N ARG A 523 -18.32 -9.53 23.36
CA ARG A 523 -19.45 -8.61 23.54
C ARG A 523 -20.02 -8.11 22.20
N HIS A 524 -19.20 -8.11 21.16
CA HIS A 524 -19.60 -7.80 19.78
C HIS A 524 -20.12 -9.03 19.03
N CYS A 525 -20.09 -10.22 19.63
CA CYS A 525 -20.54 -11.44 18.98
C CYS A 525 -21.90 -11.92 19.52
N SER A 526 -22.73 -12.46 18.63
CA SER A 526 -23.98 -13.14 19.00
C SER A 526 -24.20 -14.39 18.17
N ARG A 527 -25.13 -15.25 18.59
CA ARG A 527 -25.57 -16.41 17.81
C ARG A 527 -26.97 -16.18 17.27
N ASN A 528 -27.15 -16.39 15.98
CA ASN A 528 -28.50 -16.42 15.43
C ASN A 528 -29.07 -17.85 15.49
N THR A 529 -30.18 -17.96 16.19
CA THR A 529 -30.94 -19.21 16.35
C THR A 529 -31.61 -19.69 15.06
N THR A 530 -31.83 -18.80 14.08
CA THR A 530 -32.53 -19.09 12.81
C THR A 530 -31.60 -19.61 11.71
N PHE A 531 -30.33 -19.21 11.71
CA PHE A 531 -29.33 -19.63 10.70
C PHE A 531 -28.25 -20.52 11.33
N GLN A 532 -28.62 -21.75 11.69
CA GLN A 532 -27.69 -22.80 12.13
C GLN A 532 -26.73 -22.43 13.28
N ASN A 533 -27.10 -21.48 14.15
CA ASN A 533 -26.28 -21.09 15.29
C ASN A 533 -24.92 -20.46 14.91
N GLN A 534 -24.83 -19.88 13.69
CA GLN A 534 -23.62 -19.20 13.21
C GLN A 534 -23.32 -17.94 14.03
N VAL A 535 -22.04 -17.56 14.08
CA VAL A 535 -21.56 -16.41 14.85
C VAL A 535 -21.67 -15.14 14.02
N TYR A 536 -22.30 -14.13 14.61
CA TYR A 536 -22.53 -12.80 14.07
C TYR A 536 -21.55 -11.86 14.74
N LEU A 537 -20.80 -11.10 13.95
CA LEU A 537 -19.94 -10.04 14.44
C LEU A 537 -20.60 -8.68 14.18
N HIS A 538 -20.93 -7.97 15.26
CA HIS A 538 -21.57 -6.66 15.26
C HIS A 538 -20.54 -5.56 15.47
N LEU A 539 -20.19 -4.84 14.40
CA LEU A 539 -19.32 -3.66 14.40
C LEU A 539 -20.09 -2.40 13.94
N ASN A 540 -21.40 -2.39 14.16
CA ASN A 540 -22.30 -1.31 13.77
C ASN A 540 -22.23 -0.12 14.74
N SER A 541 -22.56 1.08 14.26
CA SER A 541 -22.69 2.29 15.11
C SER A 541 -21.42 2.69 15.89
N LEU A 542 -20.24 2.33 15.39
CA LEU A 542 -18.93 2.60 16.01
C LEU A 542 -18.24 3.85 15.45
N SER A 543 -18.89 4.57 14.53
CA SER A 543 -18.32 5.73 13.81
C SER A 543 -17.04 5.41 13.04
N LEU A 544 -16.90 4.16 12.57
CA LEU A 544 -15.73 3.69 11.85
C LEU A 544 -15.66 4.31 10.46
N SER A 545 -14.52 4.86 10.09
CA SER A 545 -14.26 5.37 8.74
C SER A 545 -13.32 4.47 7.93
N ARG A 546 -12.64 3.54 8.60
CA ARG A 546 -11.78 2.51 8.01
C ARG A 546 -11.87 1.21 8.83
N ILE A 547 -11.76 0.08 8.15
CA ILE A 547 -11.65 -1.26 8.74
C ILE A 547 -10.22 -1.80 8.63
N GLY A 548 -9.84 -2.74 9.50
CA GLY A 548 -8.51 -3.36 9.52
C GLY A 548 -8.46 -4.60 10.41
N PHE A 549 -7.26 -5.17 10.58
CA PHE A 549 -7.00 -6.37 11.41
C PHE A 549 -7.79 -7.62 10.97
N MET A 550 -7.98 -7.78 9.66
CA MET A 550 -8.77 -8.86 9.06
C MET A 550 -8.16 -10.23 9.31
N GLU A 551 -6.86 -10.30 9.53
CA GLU A 551 -6.14 -11.50 9.91
C GLU A 551 -6.70 -12.13 11.20
N ARG A 552 -7.38 -11.36 12.06
CA ARG A 552 -8.01 -11.85 13.31
C ARG A 552 -9.47 -12.28 13.12
N LEU A 553 -10.05 -11.98 11.96
CA LEU A 553 -11.48 -12.10 11.65
C LEU A 553 -11.76 -13.10 10.52
N LEU A 554 -10.76 -13.90 10.09
CA LEU A 554 -10.88 -14.87 8.99
C LEU A 554 -12.00 -15.92 9.18
N TRP A 555 -12.40 -16.16 10.43
CA TRP A 555 -13.44 -17.11 10.81
C TRP A 555 -14.87 -16.56 10.68
N VAL A 556 -15.04 -15.26 10.45
CA VAL A 556 -16.35 -14.58 10.47
C VAL A 556 -17.15 -14.93 9.20
N HIS A 557 -18.41 -15.29 9.40
CA HIS A 557 -19.36 -15.60 8.33
C HIS A 557 -20.38 -14.48 8.12
N MET A 558 -20.78 -13.80 9.20
CA MET A 558 -21.82 -12.76 9.18
C MET A 558 -21.27 -11.52 9.86
N LEU A 559 -21.18 -10.42 9.11
CA LEU A 559 -20.57 -9.17 9.55
C LEU A 559 -21.54 -8.00 9.37
N ASP A 560 -21.84 -7.32 10.47
CA ASP A 560 -22.60 -6.08 10.47
C ASP A 560 -21.66 -4.87 10.65
N LEU A 561 -21.51 -4.06 9.61
CA LEU A 561 -20.77 -2.80 9.61
C LEU A 561 -21.71 -1.60 9.41
N SER A 562 -23.01 -1.77 9.67
CA SER A 562 -24.00 -0.72 9.45
C SER A 562 -23.80 0.53 10.33
N HIS A 563 -24.32 1.66 9.89
CA HIS A 563 -24.33 2.92 10.63
C HIS A 563 -22.92 3.40 11.03
N ASN A 564 -21.97 3.28 10.10
CA ASN A 564 -20.60 3.78 10.22
C ASN A 564 -20.34 4.88 9.16
N GLU A 565 -19.08 5.22 8.90
CA GLU A 565 -18.65 6.26 7.96
C GLU A 565 -17.63 5.73 6.94
N LEU A 566 -17.76 4.45 6.57
CA LEU A 566 -16.88 3.77 5.63
C LEU A 566 -17.07 4.34 4.23
N ASN A 567 -15.96 4.64 3.55
CA ASN A 567 -15.93 5.01 2.13
C ASN A 567 -15.36 3.88 1.26
N SER A 568 -14.75 2.87 1.89
CA SER A 568 -14.09 1.73 1.26
C SER A 568 -14.19 0.53 2.19
N ILE A 569 -14.19 -0.67 1.61
CA ILE A 569 -14.20 -1.96 2.31
C ILE A 569 -12.92 -2.76 2.03
N GLU A 570 -11.83 -2.09 1.69
CA GLU A 570 -10.53 -2.74 1.46
C GLU A 570 -10.09 -3.57 2.68
N GLY A 571 -9.56 -4.76 2.41
CA GLY A 571 -9.18 -5.76 3.39
C GLY A 571 -10.23 -6.84 3.61
N ILE A 572 -11.53 -6.56 3.38
CA ILE A 572 -12.59 -7.57 3.55
C ILE A 572 -12.39 -8.79 2.65
N GLU A 573 -11.68 -8.66 1.52
CA GLU A 573 -11.31 -9.78 0.66
C GLU A 573 -10.51 -10.88 1.39
N ALA A 574 -9.92 -10.62 2.56
CA ALA A 574 -9.30 -11.66 3.38
C ALA A 574 -10.33 -12.65 3.99
N MET A 575 -11.58 -12.22 4.17
CA MET A 575 -12.64 -12.94 4.89
C MET A 575 -13.38 -13.93 3.97
N GLN A 576 -12.69 -14.99 3.54
CA GLN A 576 -13.18 -15.94 2.53
C GLN A 576 -14.44 -16.76 2.92
N LEU A 577 -14.81 -16.73 4.20
CA LEU A 577 -16.02 -17.36 4.73
C LEU A 577 -17.23 -16.43 4.79
N LEU A 578 -17.04 -15.14 4.52
CA LEU A 578 -18.07 -14.13 4.68
C LEU A 578 -19.23 -14.40 3.71
N CYS A 579 -20.43 -14.61 4.27
CA CYS A 579 -21.65 -14.94 3.54
C CYS A 579 -22.72 -13.87 3.64
N CYS A 580 -22.79 -13.13 4.76
CA CYS A 580 -23.69 -12.00 4.95
C CYS A 580 -22.89 -10.76 5.36
N LEU A 581 -23.10 -9.66 4.66
CA LEU A 581 -22.43 -8.39 4.93
C LEU A 581 -23.44 -7.24 4.93
N SER A 582 -23.51 -6.49 6.04
CA SER A 582 -24.24 -5.22 6.09
C SER A 582 -23.27 -4.05 6.03
N LEU A 583 -23.47 -3.17 5.06
CA LEU A 583 -22.81 -1.88 4.90
C LEU A 583 -23.82 -0.74 4.95
N ARG A 584 -25.03 -1.01 5.46
CA ARG A 584 -26.13 -0.04 5.52
C ARG A 584 -25.71 1.26 6.20
N GLY A 585 -26.09 2.41 5.68
CA GLY A 585 -25.87 3.69 6.37
C GLY A 585 -24.39 4.06 6.51
N ASN A 586 -23.58 3.81 5.48
CA ASN A 586 -22.19 4.24 5.37
C ASN A 586 -22.06 5.39 4.35
N ARG A 587 -20.83 5.72 3.93
CA ARG A 587 -20.51 6.78 2.96
C ARG A 587 -19.84 6.23 1.70
N ILE A 588 -20.24 5.03 1.29
CA ILE A 588 -19.71 4.41 0.07
C ILE A 588 -20.35 5.11 -1.12
N SER A 589 -19.54 5.77 -1.94
CA SER A 589 -20.03 6.58 -3.07
C SER A 589 -19.79 5.96 -4.45
N SER A 590 -18.97 4.91 -4.54
CA SER A 590 -18.51 4.32 -5.81
C SER A 590 -18.49 2.79 -5.81
N PHE A 591 -18.63 2.19 -7.00
CA PHE A 591 -18.42 0.76 -7.21
C PHE A 591 -16.96 0.33 -7.08
N THR A 592 -15.99 1.22 -7.34
CA THR A 592 -14.56 0.95 -7.11
C THR A 592 -14.28 0.68 -5.64
N ALA A 593 -14.97 1.36 -4.72
CA ALA A 593 -14.88 1.13 -3.28
C ALA A 593 -15.35 -0.28 -2.88
N LEU A 594 -16.27 -0.86 -3.66
CA LEU A 594 -16.83 -2.20 -3.47
C LEU A 594 -16.07 -3.32 -4.20
N GLY A 595 -14.98 -2.99 -4.90
CA GLY A 595 -14.13 -3.96 -5.62
C GLY A 595 -13.79 -5.25 -4.85
N PRO A 596 -13.46 -5.19 -3.54
CA PRO A 596 -13.20 -6.37 -2.71
C PRO A 596 -14.28 -7.45 -2.73
N LEU A 597 -15.56 -7.09 -2.95
CA LEU A 597 -16.66 -8.06 -2.97
C LEU A 597 -16.48 -9.15 -4.03
N LYS A 598 -15.80 -8.85 -5.14
CA LYS A 598 -15.51 -9.81 -6.22
C LYS A 598 -14.66 -10.99 -5.76
N LEU A 599 -13.89 -10.80 -4.69
CA LEU A 599 -12.98 -11.79 -4.14
C LEU A 599 -13.64 -12.63 -3.03
N LEU A 600 -14.95 -12.47 -2.79
CA LEU A 600 -15.70 -13.20 -1.77
C LEU A 600 -16.61 -14.26 -2.41
N PRO A 601 -16.11 -15.51 -2.60
CA PRO A 601 -16.88 -16.55 -3.28
C PRO A 601 -18.13 -17.00 -2.49
N SER A 602 -18.12 -16.79 -1.17
CA SER A 602 -19.16 -17.25 -0.25
C SER A 602 -20.27 -16.23 -0.01
N LEU A 603 -20.15 -15.00 -0.53
CA LEU A 603 -21.10 -13.92 -0.26
C LEU A 603 -22.47 -14.20 -0.91
N LYS A 604 -23.53 -14.16 -0.11
CA LYS A 604 -24.92 -14.46 -0.52
C LYS A 604 -25.91 -13.36 -0.18
N ALA A 605 -25.75 -12.68 0.96
CA ALA A 605 -26.60 -11.56 1.34
C ALA A 605 -25.74 -10.30 1.53
N LEU A 606 -26.16 -9.21 0.90
CA LEU A 606 -25.45 -7.94 0.92
C LEU A 606 -26.43 -6.79 1.12
N ASP A 607 -26.23 -5.98 2.16
CA ASP A 607 -26.98 -4.75 2.39
C ASP A 607 -26.08 -3.52 2.14
N LEU A 608 -26.33 -2.81 1.04
CA LEU A 608 -25.70 -1.55 0.64
C LEU A 608 -26.62 -0.35 0.86
N SER A 609 -27.75 -0.51 1.54
CA SER A 609 -28.77 0.52 1.65
C SER A 609 -28.26 1.79 2.33
N TYR A 610 -28.85 2.93 1.99
CA TYR A 610 -28.54 4.24 2.58
C TYR A 610 -27.04 4.60 2.52
N ASN A 611 -26.41 4.38 1.37
CA ASN A 611 -25.07 4.86 1.05
C ASN A 611 -25.16 6.01 0.02
N GLU A 612 -24.02 6.40 -0.56
CA GLU A 612 -23.90 7.51 -1.50
C GLU A 612 -23.65 7.02 -2.93
N ILE A 613 -23.94 5.76 -3.25
CA ILE A 613 -23.59 5.14 -4.53
C ILE A 613 -24.30 5.84 -5.68
N GLY A 614 -23.52 6.30 -6.66
CA GLY A 614 -23.99 7.03 -7.84
C GLY A 614 -24.29 8.51 -7.61
N SER A 615 -23.96 9.06 -6.44
CA SER A 615 -23.97 10.51 -6.20
C SER A 615 -22.89 11.24 -7.01
N HIS A 616 -21.80 10.54 -7.36
CA HIS A 616 -20.72 11.04 -8.18
C HIS A 616 -20.39 10.07 -9.33
N PRO A 617 -20.23 10.54 -10.58
CA PRO A 617 -19.98 9.69 -11.74
C PRO A 617 -18.54 9.15 -11.81
N ILE A 618 -17.62 9.66 -11.00
CA ILE A 618 -16.22 9.25 -10.93
C ILE A 618 -15.79 9.30 -9.46
N ASP A 619 -15.26 8.20 -8.95
CA ASP A 619 -14.55 8.20 -7.68
C ASP A 619 -13.23 8.96 -7.81
N THR A 620 -13.24 10.26 -7.50
CA THR A 620 -12.02 11.07 -7.49
C THR A 620 -11.17 10.82 -6.23
N THR A 621 -11.63 9.99 -5.29
CA THR A 621 -10.96 9.75 -4.01
C THR A 621 -10.01 8.55 -4.06
N ARG A 622 -10.21 7.63 -5.02
CA ARG A 622 -9.30 6.52 -5.29
C ARG A 622 -8.59 6.77 -6.63
N TYR A 623 -7.37 7.30 -6.57
CA TYR A 623 -6.44 7.28 -7.72
C TYR A 623 -5.95 5.84 -7.96
N LEU A 624 -6.84 4.93 -8.35
CA LEU A 624 -6.47 3.72 -9.07
C LEU A 624 -6.75 3.99 -10.54
N CYS A 625 -5.82 4.73 -11.16
CA CYS A 625 -5.79 4.85 -12.60
C CYS A 625 -5.33 3.49 -13.13
N GLU A 626 -6.26 2.55 -13.32
CA GLU A 626 -6.01 1.51 -14.32
C GLU A 626 -5.81 2.26 -15.64
N SER A 627 -4.59 2.16 -16.17
CA SER A 627 -4.21 2.81 -17.42
C SER A 627 -5.28 2.58 -18.48
N PRO A 628 -5.61 3.57 -19.34
CA PRO A 628 -6.44 3.35 -20.53
C PRO A 628 -5.85 2.30 -21.50
N LEU A 629 -4.64 1.79 -21.21
CA LEU A 629 -3.92 0.75 -21.95
C LEU A 629 -4.02 -0.65 -21.30
N SER A 630 -4.70 -0.82 -20.16
CA SER A 630 -5.09 -2.16 -19.69
C SER A 630 -6.24 -2.67 -20.56
N HIS A 631 -5.90 -3.14 -21.76
CA HIS A 631 -6.82 -3.87 -22.62
C HIS A 631 -7.17 -5.22 -21.98
N SER A 632 -7.94 -5.21 -20.88
CA SER A 632 -8.88 -6.30 -20.65
C SER A 632 -9.92 -6.18 -21.75
N THR A 633 -10.15 -7.28 -22.46
CA THR A 633 -11.13 -7.39 -23.54
C THR A 633 -12.55 -7.40 -22.98
N ALA A 634 -12.92 -6.39 -22.19
CA ALA A 634 -14.31 -6.06 -21.98
C ALA A 634 -14.82 -5.51 -23.31
N LYS A 635 -15.58 -6.32 -24.04
CA LYS A 635 -16.41 -5.85 -25.16
C LYS A 635 -17.06 -4.53 -24.71
N GLU A 636 -16.96 -3.50 -25.55
CA GLU A 636 -17.68 -2.23 -25.38
C GLU A 636 -19.16 -2.51 -25.09
N VAL A 637 -19.52 -2.59 -23.81
CA VAL A 637 -20.89 -2.44 -23.36
C VAL A 637 -20.99 -0.99 -22.97
N ALA A 638 -21.28 -0.15 -23.96
CA ALA A 638 -21.68 1.24 -23.77
C ALA A 638 -23.04 1.26 -23.06
N THR A 639 -23.04 1.00 -21.75
CA THR A 639 -24.19 1.20 -20.87
C THR A 639 -23.81 2.23 -19.80
N ASN A 640 -24.80 2.99 -19.34
CA ASN A 640 -24.64 4.06 -18.34
C ASN A 640 -24.14 3.55 -16.96
N HIS A 641 -23.90 2.24 -16.80
CA HIS A 641 -23.60 1.58 -15.52
C HIS A 641 -22.58 0.41 -15.66
N TRP A 642 -21.64 0.50 -16.61
CA TRP A 642 -20.67 -0.57 -16.88
C TRP A 642 -19.88 -1.02 -15.62
N GLU A 643 -19.57 -0.11 -14.70
CA GLU A 643 -18.88 -0.43 -13.44
C GLU A 643 -19.70 -1.35 -12.54
N ALA A 644 -21.02 -1.11 -12.46
CA ALA A 644 -21.93 -1.96 -11.71
C ALA A 644 -22.02 -3.36 -12.34
N VAL A 645 -22.08 -3.43 -13.68
CA VAL A 645 -22.05 -4.71 -14.40
C VAL A 645 -20.77 -5.47 -14.09
N LEU A 646 -19.61 -4.82 -14.21
CA LEU A 646 -18.33 -5.44 -13.87
C LEU A 646 -18.25 -5.88 -12.41
N LEU A 647 -18.91 -5.16 -11.48
CA LEU A 647 -18.94 -5.54 -10.07
C LEU A 647 -19.82 -6.77 -9.81
N PHE A 648 -21.07 -6.72 -10.25
CA PHE A 648 -22.09 -7.68 -9.83
C PHE A 648 -22.19 -8.92 -10.73
N GLN A 649 -21.81 -8.87 -12.00
CA GLN A 649 -22.03 -9.99 -12.96
C GLN A 649 -21.45 -11.33 -12.50
N ASP A 650 -20.35 -11.30 -11.73
CA ASP A 650 -19.63 -12.49 -11.28
C ASP A 650 -20.04 -12.92 -9.86
N LEU A 651 -20.84 -12.10 -9.16
CA LEU A 651 -21.32 -12.40 -7.82
C LEU A 651 -22.53 -13.34 -7.86
N GLN A 652 -22.59 -14.25 -6.90
CA GLN A 652 -23.67 -15.24 -6.77
C GLN A 652 -24.58 -14.88 -5.59
N LEU A 653 -25.03 -13.63 -5.54
CA LEU A 653 -25.88 -13.08 -4.48
C LEU A 653 -27.30 -13.66 -4.58
N ILE A 654 -27.89 -13.93 -3.42
CA ILE A 654 -29.28 -14.36 -3.24
C ILE A 654 -30.14 -13.19 -2.72
N GLN A 655 -29.56 -12.30 -1.91
CA GLN A 655 -30.22 -11.10 -1.40
C GLN A 655 -29.33 -9.87 -1.59
N LEU A 656 -29.93 -8.78 -2.06
CA LEU A 656 -29.28 -7.48 -2.23
C LEU A 656 -30.21 -6.36 -1.80
N ASP A 657 -29.80 -5.55 -0.83
CA ASP A 657 -30.48 -4.31 -0.46
C ASP A 657 -29.64 -3.12 -0.95
N ILE A 658 -30.21 -2.22 -1.73
CA ILE A 658 -29.54 -1.05 -2.32
C ILE A 658 -30.37 0.25 -2.23
N THR A 659 -31.57 0.15 -1.66
CA THR A 659 -32.46 1.27 -1.33
C THR A 659 -31.72 2.44 -0.67
N GLY A 660 -32.11 3.67 -0.99
CA GLY A 660 -31.54 4.88 -0.40
C GLY A 660 -30.25 5.39 -1.05
N ASN A 661 -29.72 4.69 -2.06
CA ASN A 661 -28.61 5.20 -2.89
C ASN A 661 -29.13 6.06 -4.06
N ALA A 662 -28.32 7.03 -4.52
CA ALA A 662 -28.68 7.89 -5.65
C ALA A 662 -28.90 7.11 -6.95
N ILE A 663 -28.18 5.99 -7.13
CA ILE A 663 -28.30 5.13 -8.31
C ILE A 663 -29.52 4.20 -8.29
N ALA A 664 -30.18 4.02 -7.14
CA ALA A 664 -31.23 3.01 -6.93
C ALA A 664 -32.58 3.40 -7.56
N ASN A 665 -32.58 3.64 -8.87
CA ASN A 665 -33.78 3.86 -9.67
C ASN A 665 -34.28 2.54 -10.31
N GLN A 666 -35.50 2.56 -10.84
CA GLN A 666 -36.13 1.35 -11.38
C GLN A 666 -35.36 0.72 -12.56
N GLU A 667 -34.73 1.55 -13.41
CA GLU A 667 -33.92 1.08 -14.54
C GLU A 667 -32.70 0.28 -14.05
N PHE A 668 -32.03 0.81 -13.03
CA PHE A 668 -30.89 0.18 -12.39
C PHE A 668 -31.27 -1.13 -11.70
N LEU A 669 -32.35 -1.16 -10.92
CA LEU A 669 -32.85 -2.38 -10.28
C LEU A 669 -33.19 -3.48 -11.31
N THR A 670 -33.83 -3.10 -12.42
CA THR A 670 -34.16 -4.03 -13.52
C THR A 670 -32.89 -4.60 -14.17
N MET A 671 -31.84 -3.81 -14.28
CA MET A 671 -30.54 -4.26 -14.79
C MET A 671 -29.84 -5.20 -13.80
N LEU A 672 -29.87 -4.91 -12.49
CA LEU A 672 -29.32 -5.79 -11.45
C LEU A 672 -29.94 -7.19 -11.50
N VAL A 673 -31.27 -7.28 -11.62
CA VAL A 673 -31.98 -8.57 -11.75
C VAL A 673 -31.49 -9.36 -12.96
N LYS A 674 -31.20 -8.69 -14.08
CA LYS A 674 -30.70 -9.36 -15.30
C LYS A 674 -29.27 -9.88 -15.16
N ILE A 675 -28.41 -9.19 -14.42
CA ILE A 675 -26.99 -9.57 -14.29
C ILE A 675 -26.74 -10.50 -13.08
N LEU A 676 -27.66 -10.55 -12.12
CA LEU A 676 -27.62 -11.44 -10.96
C LEU A 676 -28.76 -12.49 -11.04
N PRO A 677 -28.60 -13.57 -11.84
CA PRO A 677 -29.67 -14.56 -12.03
C PRO A 677 -29.99 -15.36 -10.75
N THR A 678 -29.08 -15.40 -9.77
CA THR A 678 -29.30 -16.08 -8.48
C THR A 678 -30.05 -15.23 -7.47
N LEU A 679 -30.34 -13.96 -7.79
CA LEU A 679 -30.95 -13.02 -6.85
C LEU A 679 -32.44 -13.36 -6.65
N THR A 680 -32.81 -13.69 -5.41
CA THR A 680 -34.20 -14.01 -5.04
C THR A 680 -34.88 -12.82 -4.36
N TRP A 681 -34.12 -12.02 -3.60
CA TRP A 681 -34.62 -10.85 -2.89
C TRP A 681 -33.87 -9.58 -3.25
N ILE A 682 -34.61 -8.51 -3.54
CA ILE A 682 -34.08 -7.17 -3.73
C ILE A 682 -34.90 -6.15 -2.92
N ASP A 683 -34.22 -5.35 -2.09
CA ASP A 683 -34.84 -4.35 -1.20
C ASP A 683 -36.02 -4.93 -0.38
N GLY A 684 -35.84 -6.14 0.16
CA GLY A 684 -36.87 -6.87 0.91
C GLY A 684 -38.04 -7.44 0.10
N THR A 685 -38.01 -7.36 -1.24
CA THR A 685 -39.06 -7.86 -2.13
C THR A 685 -38.59 -9.07 -2.95
N VAL A 686 -39.50 -9.99 -3.27
CA VAL A 686 -39.17 -11.16 -4.11
C VAL A 686 -39.01 -10.73 -5.57
N VAL A 687 -37.89 -11.12 -6.17
CA VAL A 687 -37.57 -10.85 -7.57
C VAL A 687 -38.40 -11.77 -8.47
N SER A 688 -39.15 -11.19 -9.43
CA SER A 688 -39.74 -11.95 -10.52
C SER A 688 -38.76 -12.01 -11.70
N HIS A 689 -38.18 -13.18 -11.94
CA HIS A 689 -37.33 -13.45 -13.11
C HIS A 689 -38.11 -13.63 -14.41
#